data_AF-A0A9Q7TWC4-F1
#
_entry.id   AF-A0A9Q7TWC4-F1
#
_cell.length_a   1.000
_cell.length_b   1.000
_cell.length_c   1.000
_cell.angle_alpha   90.00
_cell.angle_beta   90.00
_cell.angle_gamma   90.00
#
_symmetry.space_group_name_H-M   'P 1'
#
loop_
_entity.id
_entity.type
_entity.pdbx_description
1 polymer ?
#
loop_
_entity_poly.entity_id
_entity_poly.type
_entity_poly.pdbx_seq_one_letter_code
_entity_poly.pdbx_strand_id
1 'polypeptide(L)'
;MLTAAAVPPLSNGVAATSAAPSPLRSSPRKRVKSPVNRLTTTQAKQGPEPKKQRAEPVDESELDCAACPASGQPAPTPGKGAASDRETWICCTQCNTWFHCICIGLENPEDYNKWYCQPCITRSQEAFESGTSSSRLPLANVTRPPRRKSERAKLEVDYAAIQEGIPADPLGRWKNFLNTYDFEPDRFRRMEGHQWTIDWLLHDETALREPVLVPAPQQSDASAQADDDVVKGEENATVNEHTKKQAKSKSKSKGKQSRLKPRVTSIPGMIVPPPEMSILDVADVIGHDTPVQVIDVASQSSSKTSWTISEWAEYFDTPKEKRKKTLNVISLEVTGTAMQSFVEAPQLVRDLDWVTRDWPQERRDPTVPDNSWPKVQRYVLMGVEGAYSDWHIDFAGSSVYYHVIWGQKTFLFAPPTARNLAAYKAWCSSTRQDFDWLGDHLYSLTRVDIRPGETMLIPSGWLHCVYTPKNTLVVGGNFLTDWNVATQWKLVEIEEATKVPKKFRFPHLKRLSWFVAKGWLDRLEPVDSIELPSEKDTGGANQIAINYNDLIDVVPPIKVLKNIELVHQTLCDDLELIQDAMVAETGDERTLKQQKAAREAIPTHYVGNLAKAEAMLDSLQECLKKANFLADGVQAERERQRMKAEKVGNGGAKKGRAHRRGS
;
A
#
# COMPACT_ATOMS: atom_id res chain seq x y z
N MET A 1 27.29 -58.29 28.19
CA MET A 1 27.17 -59.06 29.45
C MET A 1 26.57 -58.14 30.49
N LEU A 2 25.44 -58.56 31.10
CA LEU A 2 25.01 -58.45 32.51
C LEU A 2 25.56 -57.24 33.32
N THR A 3 24.83 -56.45 34.11
CA THR A 3 23.52 -56.57 34.79
C THR A 3 23.26 -55.25 35.52
N ALA A 4 21.99 -55.02 35.87
CA ALA A 4 21.47 -53.94 36.71
C ALA A 4 22.08 -53.86 38.13
N ALA A 5 22.03 -52.67 38.77
CA ALA A 5 21.19 -52.39 39.97
C ALA A 5 21.63 -51.12 40.76
N ALA A 6 20.62 -50.52 41.41
CA ALA A 6 20.65 -49.78 42.69
C ALA A 6 20.71 -48.22 42.72
N VAL A 7 19.50 -47.64 42.82
CA VAL A 7 19.05 -46.44 43.58
C VAL A 7 19.24 -46.71 45.10
N PRO A 8 19.45 -45.75 46.07
CA PRO A 8 18.47 -44.73 46.58
C PRO A 8 19.07 -43.47 47.33
N PRO A 9 18.32 -42.61 48.10
CA PRO A 9 16.92 -42.14 48.04
C PRO A 9 16.70 -40.61 48.39
N LEU A 10 15.39 -40.23 48.53
CA LEU A 10 14.76 -39.12 49.30
C LEU A 10 14.88 -37.70 48.70
N SER A 11 13.93 -36.78 48.78
CA SER A 11 12.51 -36.60 49.15
C SER A 11 12.25 -35.11 48.85
N ASN A 12 11.13 -34.56 48.37
CA ASN A 12 9.78 -34.46 48.93
C ASN A 12 8.96 -33.57 47.96
N GLY A 13 7.64 -33.50 48.17
CA GLY A 13 6.62 -32.83 47.34
C GLY A 13 6.87 -31.33 47.04
N VAL A 14 6.06 -30.66 46.22
CA VAL A 14 4.66 -30.31 46.52
C VAL A 14 3.90 -29.85 45.26
N ALA A 15 2.66 -30.33 45.15
CA ALA A 15 1.43 -29.78 44.56
C ALA A 15 1.37 -29.26 43.10
N ALA A 16 0.57 -29.99 42.33
CA ALA A 16 -0.18 -29.52 41.17
C ALA A 16 -1.24 -28.47 41.56
N THR A 17 -1.44 -27.47 40.70
CA THR A 17 -2.69 -26.72 40.60
C THR A 17 -3.25 -26.89 39.20
N SER A 18 -4.39 -27.57 39.11
CA SER A 18 -5.18 -27.77 37.90
C SER A 18 -6.04 -26.53 37.64
N ALA A 19 -5.80 -25.83 36.54
CA ALA A 19 -6.76 -24.88 35.98
C ALA A 19 -7.49 -25.54 34.81
N ALA A 20 -8.81 -25.69 34.93
CA ALA A 20 -9.67 -26.25 33.89
C ALA A 20 -9.77 -25.27 32.69
N PRO A 21 -9.83 -25.76 31.44
CA PRO A 21 -10.02 -24.89 30.28
C PRO A 21 -11.46 -24.37 30.20
N SER A 22 -11.60 -23.05 30.02
CA SER A 22 -12.88 -22.40 29.75
C SER A 22 -13.45 -22.81 28.37
N PRO A 23 -14.77 -22.96 28.22
CA PRO A 23 -15.36 -23.34 26.93
C PRO A 23 -15.26 -22.19 25.92
N LEU A 24 -14.78 -22.51 24.72
CA LEU A 24 -14.74 -21.59 23.58
C LEU A 24 -16.15 -21.13 23.21
N ARG A 25 -16.29 -19.84 22.88
CA ARG A 25 -17.52 -19.27 22.30
C ARG A 25 -17.83 -19.99 20.99
N SER A 26 -18.98 -20.65 20.91
CA SER A 26 -19.44 -21.33 19.70
C SER A 26 -20.03 -20.32 18.71
N SER A 27 -19.40 -20.17 17.55
CA SER A 27 -20.02 -19.53 16.39
C SER A 27 -20.98 -20.54 15.73
N PRO A 28 -22.25 -20.18 15.42
CA PRO A 28 -23.21 -21.12 14.89
C PRO A 28 -23.02 -21.32 13.38
N ARG A 29 -22.20 -22.29 12.97
CA ARG A 29 -22.26 -22.85 11.60
C ARG A 29 -23.02 -24.18 11.61
N LYS A 30 -24.23 -24.15 11.02
CA LYS A 30 -25.08 -25.33 10.79
C LYS A 30 -24.31 -26.40 9.99
N ARG A 31 -24.31 -27.62 10.53
CA ARG A 31 -23.73 -28.84 9.97
C ARG A 31 -24.58 -29.31 8.77
N VAL A 32 -24.08 -29.17 7.54
CA VAL A 32 -24.70 -29.78 6.36
C VAL A 32 -24.34 -31.28 6.34
N LYS A 33 -25.35 -32.15 6.23
CA LYS A 33 -25.19 -33.60 6.11
C LYS A 33 -24.71 -33.96 4.70
N SER A 34 -23.70 -34.81 4.60
CA SER A 34 -23.19 -35.39 3.36
C SER A 34 -24.26 -36.27 2.69
N PRO A 35 -24.49 -36.19 1.36
CA PRO A 35 -25.20 -37.24 0.65
C PRO A 35 -24.23 -38.32 0.15
N VAL A 36 -24.68 -39.56 0.29
CA VAL A 36 -24.06 -40.79 -0.17
C VAL A 36 -24.14 -40.88 -1.71
N ASN A 37 -23.04 -41.31 -2.34
CA ASN A 37 -22.96 -41.59 -3.78
C ASN A 37 -23.97 -42.67 -4.21
N ARG A 38 -24.83 -42.35 -5.17
CA ARG A 38 -25.45 -43.34 -6.06
C ARG A 38 -25.34 -42.86 -7.50
N LEU A 39 -24.61 -43.62 -8.31
CA LEU A 39 -24.47 -43.39 -9.74
C LEU A 39 -25.85 -43.44 -10.41
N THR A 40 -26.24 -42.36 -11.10
CA THR A 40 -27.15 -42.42 -12.26
C THR A 40 -26.84 -41.26 -13.20
N THR A 41 -26.57 -41.59 -14.45
CA THR A 41 -26.22 -40.69 -15.55
C THR A 41 -27.46 -39.94 -16.01
N THR A 42 -27.54 -38.62 -15.78
CA THR A 42 -28.41 -37.70 -16.55
C THR A 42 -27.77 -36.31 -16.60
N GLN A 43 -27.61 -35.78 -17.81
CA GLN A 43 -27.16 -34.42 -18.07
C GLN A 43 -28.25 -33.43 -17.63
N ALA A 44 -27.93 -32.55 -16.67
CA ALA A 44 -28.80 -31.44 -16.27
C ALA A 44 -28.02 -30.12 -16.32
N LYS A 45 -28.63 -29.12 -16.97
CA LYS A 45 -28.13 -27.75 -17.12
C LYS A 45 -27.81 -27.14 -15.74
N GLN A 46 -26.58 -26.66 -15.56
CA GLN A 46 -26.14 -26.00 -14.34
C GLN A 46 -26.82 -24.63 -14.19
N GLY A 47 -27.58 -24.44 -13.11
CA GLY A 47 -27.99 -23.13 -12.61
C GLY A 47 -26.83 -22.45 -11.87
N PRO A 48 -26.94 -21.14 -11.57
CA PRO A 48 -25.85 -20.36 -10.99
C PRO A 48 -25.45 -20.89 -9.60
N GLU A 49 -24.15 -21.09 -9.38
CA GLU A 49 -23.58 -21.50 -8.09
C GLU A 49 -23.81 -20.44 -6.99
N PRO A 50 -23.97 -20.86 -5.71
CA PRO A 50 -24.15 -19.94 -4.60
C PRO A 50 -22.86 -19.13 -4.33
N LYS A 51 -22.99 -17.79 -4.27
CA LYS A 51 -21.88 -16.87 -3.97
C LYS A 51 -21.24 -17.18 -2.62
N LYS A 52 -19.92 -17.02 -2.51
CA LYS A 52 -19.18 -17.17 -1.24
C LYS A 52 -19.67 -16.08 -0.28
N GLN A 53 -20.27 -16.48 0.84
CA GLN A 53 -20.93 -15.57 1.78
C GLN A 53 -19.94 -14.57 2.40
N ARG A 54 -20.38 -13.30 2.42
CA ARG A 54 -19.80 -12.16 3.13
C ARG A 54 -19.33 -12.51 4.54
N ALA A 55 -18.17 -11.99 4.94
CA ALA A 55 -17.83 -11.86 6.35
C ALA A 55 -18.64 -10.69 6.91
N GLU A 56 -19.45 -10.91 7.96
CA GLU A 56 -20.25 -9.86 8.61
C GLU A 56 -19.40 -8.60 8.85
N PRO A 57 -19.94 -7.37 8.67
CA PRO A 57 -19.18 -6.14 8.84
C PRO A 57 -18.60 -6.06 10.25
N VAL A 58 -17.28 -6.09 10.36
CA VAL A 58 -16.56 -6.26 11.63
C VAL A 58 -16.18 -4.88 12.18
N ASP A 59 -16.67 -4.53 13.37
CA ASP A 59 -16.07 -3.49 14.21
C ASP A 59 -14.61 -3.91 14.54
N GLU A 60 -13.64 -3.00 14.53
CA GLU A 60 -12.22 -3.32 14.78
C GLU A 60 -12.02 -4.04 16.14
N SER A 61 -12.94 -3.83 17.10
CA SER A 61 -12.99 -4.52 18.39
C SER A 61 -13.53 -5.96 18.35
N GLU A 62 -14.19 -6.34 17.24
CA GLU A 62 -14.83 -7.63 16.96
C GLU A 62 -14.07 -8.51 15.94
N LEU A 63 -12.83 -8.16 15.58
CA LEU A 63 -11.93 -9.11 14.91
C LEU A 63 -11.66 -10.27 15.88
N ASP A 64 -12.58 -11.23 15.89
CA ASP A 64 -12.68 -12.26 16.92
C ASP A 64 -11.46 -13.19 16.86
N CYS A 65 -10.44 -12.88 17.66
CA CYS A 65 -9.53 -13.90 18.12
C CYS A 65 -10.37 -14.93 18.90
N ALA A 66 -10.40 -16.17 18.41
CA ALA A 66 -11.20 -17.23 19.03
C ALA A 66 -10.78 -17.59 20.48
N ALA A 67 -9.68 -17.03 20.96
CA ALA A 67 -9.17 -17.16 22.33
C ALA A 67 -9.23 -15.85 23.14
N CYS A 68 -9.85 -14.78 22.62
CA CYS A 68 -9.92 -13.51 23.34
C CYS A 68 -10.90 -13.60 24.52
N PRO A 69 -10.59 -12.98 25.68
CA PRO A 69 -11.56 -12.82 26.75
C PRO A 69 -12.77 -12.00 26.28
N ALA A 70 -13.94 -12.22 26.90
CA ALA A 70 -15.11 -11.41 26.63
C ALA A 70 -14.85 -9.91 26.94
N SER A 71 -15.49 -9.03 26.18
CA SER A 71 -15.42 -7.56 26.34
C SER A 71 -15.63 -7.16 27.81
N GLY A 72 -14.62 -6.52 28.41
CA GLY A 72 -14.61 -6.08 29.82
C GLY A 72 -13.79 -6.93 30.78
N GLN A 73 -13.19 -8.06 30.34
CA GLN A 73 -12.24 -8.84 31.12
C GLN A 73 -10.79 -8.36 30.87
N PRO A 74 -9.90 -8.41 31.88
CA PRO A 74 -8.50 -8.02 31.70
C PRO A 74 -7.83 -8.88 30.62
N ALA A 75 -6.93 -8.26 29.85
CA ALA A 75 -6.13 -8.96 28.86
C ALA A 75 -5.38 -10.14 29.53
N PRO A 76 -5.23 -11.29 28.86
CA PRO A 76 -4.49 -12.41 29.43
C PRO A 76 -3.07 -11.97 29.75
N THR A 77 -2.60 -12.28 30.96
CA THR A 77 -1.26 -11.90 31.41
C THR A 77 -0.22 -12.47 30.44
N PRO A 78 0.67 -11.66 29.87
CA PRO A 78 1.74 -12.18 29.02
C PRO A 78 2.51 -13.25 29.80
N GLY A 79 2.64 -14.46 29.23
CA GLY A 79 3.62 -15.42 29.72
C GLY A 79 5.02 -14.79 29.64
N LYS A 80 5.99 -15.28 30.42
CA LYS A 80 7.39 -14.83 30.29
C LYS A 80 7.85 -15.07 28.85
N GLY A 81 7.91 -14.03 28.03
CA GLY A 81 8.30 -14.09 26.61
C GLY A 81 7.17 -13.93 25.60
N ALA A 82 5.89 -13.91 26.00
CA ALA A 82 4.76 -13.71 25.07
C ALA A 82 4.84 -12.33 24.38
N ALA A 83 4.42 -12.24 23.12
CA ALA A 83 4.22 -10.93 22.48
C ALA A 83 3.31 -10.07 23.38
N SER A 84 3.79 -8.89 23.77
CA SER A 84 3.15 -8.04 24.79
C SER A 84 1.98 -7.21 24.26
N ASP A 85 1.73 -7.26 22.95
CA ASP A 85 0.74 -6.44 22.25
C ASP A 85 -0.42 -7.26 21.65
N ARG A 86 -1.49 -6.54 21.29
CA ARG A 86 -2.63 -7.08 20.52
C ARG A 86 -2.44 -6.88 19.00
N GLU A 87 -1.25 -6.45 18.58
CA GLU A 87 -0.93 -6.23 17.17
C GLU A 87 -0.32 -7.48 16.50
N THR A 88 0.16 -8.42 17.31
CA THR A 88 0.83 -9.63 16.84
C THR A 88 -0.16 -10.79 16.68
N TRP A 89 -0.32 -11.29 15.45
CA TRP A 89 -1.31 -12.31 15.08
C TRP A 89 -0.68 -13.55 14.44
N ILE A 90 -1.35 -14.71 14.58
CA ILE A 90 -1.02 -15.96 13.89
C ILE A 90 -2.27 -16.69 13.40
N CYS A 91 -2.16 -17.40 12.27
CA CYS A 91 -3.25 -18.19 11.68
C CYS A 91 -3.03 -19.69 11.86
N CYS A 92 -4.05 -20.42 12.31
CA CYS A 92 -4.03 -21.88 12.34
C CYS A 92 -4.07 -22.45 10.92
N THR A 93 -3.06 -23.24 10.54
CA THR A 93 -2.94 -23.87 9.23
C THR A 93 -4.08 -24.85 8.92
N GLN A 94 -4.72 -25.44 9.94
CA GLN A 94 -5.80 -26.42 9.72
C GLN A 94 -7.19 -25.77 9.58
N CYS A 95 -7.52 -24.81 10.43
CA CYS A 95 -8.87 -24.23 10.47
C CYS A 95 -8.96 -22.80 9.94
N ASN A 96 -7.84 -22.21 9.53
CA ASN A 96 -7.72 -20.82 9.04
C ASN A 96 -8.24 -19.76 10.03
N THR A 97 -8.37 -20.11 11.31
CA THR A 97 -8.75 -19.18 12.37
C THR A 97 -7.53 -18.42 12.86
N TRP A 98 -7.69 -17.11 13.04
CA TRP A 98 -6.63 -16.21 13.49
C TRP A 98 -6.72 -15.98 15.00
N PHE A 99 -5.55 -15.84 15.63
CA PHE A 99 -5.41 -15.66 17.07
C PHE A 99 -4.41 -14.54 17.35
N HIS A 100 -4.67 -13.69 18.35
CA HIS A 100 -3.64 -12.83 18.91
C HIS A 100 -2.62 -13.71 19.64
N CYS A 101 -1.33 -13.43 19.46
CA CYS A 101 -0.27 -14.21 20.10
C CYS A 101 -0.39 -14.14 21.63
N ILE A 102 -0.71 -12.97 22.20
CA ILE A 102 -0.97 -12.81 23.64
C ILE A 102 -2.13 -13.70 24.16
N CYS A 103 -3.20 -13.88 23.37
CA CYS A 103 -4.38 -14.67 23.79
C CYS A 103 -4.12 -16.18 23.87
N ILE A 104 -3.09 -16.66 23.18
CA ILE A 104 -2.69 -18.08 23.18
C ILE A 104 -1.34 -18.29 23.87
N GLY A 105 -0.78 -17.25 24.52
CA GLY A 105 0.53 -17.31 25.17
C GLY A 105 1.69 -17.62 24.22
N LEU A 106 1.59 -17.19 22.95
CA LEU A 106 2.62 -17.40 21.95
C LEU A 106 3.65 -16.26 22.01
N GLU A 107 4.92 -16.63 22.13
CA GLU A 107 6.06 -15.70 22.16
C GLU A 107 6.34 -15.13 20.78
N ASN A 108 6.82 -15.97 19.88
CA ASN A 108 7.23 -15.56 18.54
C ASN A 108 6.44 -16.34 17.49
N PRO A 109 5.47 -15.71 16.79
CA PRO A 109 4.76 -16.39 15.70
C PRO A 109 5.69 -16.77 14.54
N GLU A 110 6.82 -16.07 14.39
CA GLU A 110 7.80 -16.33 13.33
C GLU A 110 8.52 -17.67 13.48
N ASP A 111 8.54 -18.25 14.68
CA ASP A 111 9.19 -19.53 14.95
C ASP A 111 8.48 -20.71 14.29
N TYR A 112 7.27 -20.50 13.77
CA TYR A 112 6.46 -21.57 13.19
C TYR A 112 6.41 -21.49 11.66
N ASN A 113 6.67 -22.63 11.03
CA ASN A 113 6.41 -22.86 9.60
C ASN A 113 4.93 -23.23 9.39
N LYS A 114 4.41 -24.10 10.28
CA LYS A 114 2.98 -24.43 10.36
C LYS A 114 2.58 -24.41 11.81
N TRP A 115 1.63 -23.55 12.14
CA TRP A 115 1.07 -23.45 13.48
C TRP A 115 -0.37 -23.96 13.46
N TYR A 116 -0.70 -24.81 14.42
CA TYR A 116 -2.02 -25.38 14.63
C TYR A 116 -2.51 -24.95 16.00
N CYS A 117 -3.74 -24.46 16.07
CA CYS A 117 -4.35 -24.11 17.35
C CYS A 117 -4.61 -25.38 18.18
N GLN A 118 -4.57 -25.23 19.52
CA GLN A 118 -4.78 -26.35 20.44
C GLN A 118 -6.06 -27.16 20.14
N PRO A 119 -7.21 -26.54 19.82
CA PRO A 119 -8.41 -27.30 19.43
C PRO A 119 -8.22 -28.17 18.18
N CYS A 120 -7.41 -27.76 17.21
CA CYS A 120 -7.12 -28.59 16.04
C CYS A 120 -6.16 -29.73 16.36
N ILE A 121 -5.16 -29.49 17.21
CA ILE A 121 -4.24 -30.51 17.70
C ILE A 121 -5.03 -31.58 18.46
N THR A 122 -5.80 -31.19 19.47
CA THR A 122 -6.62 -32.11 20.27
C THR A 122 -7.58 -32.93 19.41
N ARG A 123 -8.35 -32.30 18.51
CA ARG A 123 -9.25 -33.04 17.61
C ARG A 123 -8.53 -34.03 16.69
N SER A 124 -7.33 -33.68 16.22
CA SER A 124 -6.54 -34.59 15.37
C SER A 124 -5.99 -35.78 16.16
N GLN A 125 -5.64 -35.54 17.44
CA GLN A 125 -5.17 -36.58 18.34
C GLN A 125 -6.30 -37.54 18.72
N GLU A 126 -7.47 -37.02 19.08
CA GLU A 126 -8.68 -37.82 19.35
C GLU A 126 -9.10 -38.66 18.12
N ALA A 127 -9.01 -38.10 16.91
CA ALA A 127 -9.30 -38.83 15.68
C ALA A 127 -8.30 -39.96 15.38
N PHE A 128 -7.03 -39.77 15.77
CA PHE A 128 -5.98 -40.78 15.65
C PHE A 128 -6.17 -41.90 16.68
N GLU A 129 -6.41 -41.56 17.95
CA GLU A 129 -6.63 -42.50 19.05
C GLU A 129 -7.91 -43.33 18.88
N SER A 130 -8.98 -42.74 18.31
CA SER A 130 -10.24 -43.42 18.02
C SER A 130 -10.20 -44.31 16.76
N GLY A 131 -9.08 -44.36 16.04
CA GLY A 131 -8.92 -45.17 14.82
C GLY A 131 -9.72 -44.68 13.60
N THR A 132 -10.37 -43.52 13.71
CA THR A 132 -11.17 -42.92 12.61
C THR A 132 -10.29 -42.27 11.53
N SER A 133 -9.02 -41.99 11.84
CA SER A 133 -8.02 -41.50 10.88
C SER A 133 -6.66 -42.16 11.13
N SER A 134 -6.50 -43.43 10.73
CA SER A 134 -5.26 -44.20 10.93
C SER A 134 -4.14 -43.88 9.95
N SER A 135 -4.39 -43.07 8.91
CA SER A 135 -3.44 -42.81 7.82
C SER A 135 -2.64 -41.51 7.96
N ARG A 136 -2.94 -40.65 8.96
CA ARG A 136 -2.22 -39.40 9.19
C ARG A 136 -1.85 -39.24 10.66
N LEU A 137 -0.61 -38.85 10.92
CA LEU A 137 -0.14 -38.49 12.25
C LEU A 137 -0.95 -37.29 12.80
N PRO A 138 -1.13 -37.19 14.13
CA PRO A 138 -1.73 -36.02 14.76
C PRO A 138 -1.03 -34.72 14.34
N LEU A 139 -1.80 -33.65 14.23
CA LEU A 139 -1.27 -32.33 13.92
C LEU A 139 -0.36 -31.87 15.06
N ALA A 140 0.83 -31.39 14.72
CA ALA A 140 1.77 -30.82 15.66
C ALA A 140 2.40 -29.56 15.04
N ASN A 141 2.66 -28.57 15.88
CA ASN A 141 3.30 -27.32 15.46
C ASN A 141 4.68 -27.61 14.86
N VAL A 142 4.89 -27.14 13.64
CA VAL A 142 6.14 -27.32 12.91
C VAL A 142 6.94 -26.04 13.04
N THR A 143 8.03 -26.08 13.81
CA THR A 143 8.94 -24.95 13.95
C THR A 143 9.74 -24.74 12.67
N ARG A 144 10.09 -23.49 12.37
CA ARG A 144 11.05 -23.17 11.32
C ARG A 144 12.41 -23.71 11.76
N PRO A 145 13.14 -24.42 10.89
CA PRO A 145 14.51 -24.79 11.20
C PRO A 145 15.33 -23.51 11.48
N PRO A 146 16.35 -23.57 12.36
CA PRO A 146 17.23 -22.43 12.62
C PRO A 146 17.76 -21.87 11.30
N ARG A 147 17.75 -20.55 11.14
CA ARG A 147 18.27 -19.87 9.94
C ARG A 147 19.75 -20.19 9.78
N ARG A 148 20.09 -21.30 9.09
CA ARG A 148 21.47 -21.53 8.65
C ARG A 148 21.80 -20.44 7.63
N LYS A 149 23.00 -19.83 7.76
CA LYS A 149 23.63 -19.10 6.65
C LYS A 149 23.82 -20.12 5.52
N SER A 150 22.86 -20.23 4.61
CA SER A 150 23.01 -21.06 3.43
C SER A 150 23.35 -20.17 2.24
N GLU A 151 24.55 -20.35 1.70
CA GLU A 151 24.93 -19.97 0.33
C GLU A 151 24.22 -20.83 -0.73
N ARG A 152 23.09 -21.49 -0.39
CA ARG A 152 22.35 -22.29 -1.36
C ARG A 152 21.71 -21.37 -2.38
N ALA A 153 21.99 -21.68 -3.64
CA ALA A 153 21.32 -21.13 -4.80
C ALA A 153 19.81 -21.04 -4.53
N LYS A 154 19.23 -19.90 -4.94
CA LYS A 154 17.78 -19.71 -5.06
C LYS A 154 17.18 -20.99 -5.61
N LEU A 155 16.03 -21.40 -5.07
CA LEU A 155 15.23 -22.46 -5.66
C LEU A 155 15.06 -22.09 -7.14
N GLU A 156 15.78 -22.79 -8.01
CA GLU A 156 15.62 -22.69 -9.44
C GLU A 156 14.24 -23.27 -9.69
N VAL A 157 13.30 -22.40 -10.07
CA VAL A 157 11.97 -22.80 -10.51
C VAL A 157 12.19 -23.90 -11.53
N ASP A 158 11.70 -25.10 -11.23
CA ASP A 158 11.82 -26.25 -12.10
C ASP A 158 10.99 -25.98 -13.37
N TYR A 159 11.67 -25.47 -14.40
CA TYR A 159 11.10 -25.16 -15.70
C TYR A 159 10.61 -26.42 -16.45
N ALA A 160 10.99 -27.63 -16.03
CA ALA A 160 10.55 -28.87 -16.68
C ALA A 160 9.12 -29.28 -16.26
N ALA A 161 8.69 -28.96 -15.04
CA ALA A 161 7.31 -29.18 -14.58
C ALA A 161 6.30 -28.20 -15.22
N ILE A 162 6.76 -27.17 -15.92
CA ILE A 162 5.94 -26.20 -16.67
C ILE A 162 5.68 -26.69 -18.11
N GLN A 163 6.39 -27.74 -18.57
CA GLN A 163 6.30 -28.25 -19.94
C GLN A 163 5.21 -29.32 -20.14
N GLU A 164 4.59 -29.85 -19.07
CA GLU A 164 3.47 -30.82 -19.14
C GLU A 164 2.08 -30.20 -18.92
N GLY A 165 1.91 -28.92 -19.26
CA GLY A 165 0.62 -28.37 -19.65
C GLY A 165 -0.53 -28.50 -18.64
N ILE A 166 -0.60 -27.54 -17.72
CA ILE A 166 -1.80 -26.75 -17.36
C ILE A 166 -1.26 -25.49 -16.67
N PRO A 167 -1.37 -24.28 -17.26
CA PRO A 167 -1.30 -23.07 -16.45
C PRO A 167 -2.52 -23.10 -15.52
N ALA A 168 -2.33 -22.99 -14.22
CA ALA A 168 -3.42 -22.60 -13.34
C ALA A 168 -3.91 -21.25 -13.84
N ASP A 169 -4.98 -21.21 -14.63
CA ASP A 169 -5.49 -20.03 -15.34
C ASP A 169 -5.68 -18.86 -14.36
N PRO A 170 -4.71 -17.93 -14.22
CA PRO A 170 -4.80 -16.88 -13.22
C PRO A 170 -5.93 -15.93 -13.57
N LEU A 171 -6.24 -15.81 -14.87
CA LEU A 171 -7.26 -14.93 -15.44
C LEU A 171 -8.67 -15.50 -15.29
N GLY A 172 -8.85 -16.79 -15.51
CA GLY A 172 -10.11 -17.51 -15.26
C GLY A 172 -10.42 -17.59 -13.78
N ARG A 173 -9.42 -17.85 -12.93
CA ARG A 173 -9.58 -17.79 -11.46
C ARG A 173 -10.01 -16.39 -11.01
N TRP A 174 -9.43 -15.33 -11.59
CA TRP A 174 -9.80 -13.94 -11.32
C TRP A 174 -11.20 -13.55 -11.76
N LYS A 175 -11.56 -13.85 -13.01
CA LYS A 175 -12.90 -13.55 -13.53
C LYS A 175 -13.96 -14.32 -12.77
N ASN A 176 -13.69 -15.60 -12.48
CA ASN A 176 -14.59 -16.41 -11.65
C ASN A 176 -14.69 -15.81 -10.24
N PHE A 177 -13.58 -15.39 -9.64
CA PHE A 177 -13.59 -14.76 -8.32
C PHE A 177 -14.39 -13.45 -8.27
N LEU A 178 -14.14 -12.51 -9.20
CA LEU A 178 -14.88 -11.25 -9.30
C LEU A 178 -16.40 -11.47 -9.45
N ASN A 179 -16.81 -12.60 -10.01
CA ASN A 179 -18.21 -12.98 -10.21
C ASN A 179 -18.81 -13.79 -9.04
N THR A 180 -17.98 -14.48 -8.26
CA THR A 180 -18.42 -15.44 -7.22
C THR A 180 -18.27 -14.93 -5.79
N TYR A 181 -17.39 -13.96 -5.55
CA TYR A 181 -17.18 -13.38 -4.23
C TYR A 181 -18.18 -12.25 -3.94
N ASP A 182 -18.64 -12.19 -2.69
CA ASP A 182 -19.47 -11.10 -2.19
C ASP A 182 -18.58 -10.05 -1.51
N PHE A 183 -18.29 -8.97 -2.22
CA PHE A 183 -17.44 -7.88 -1.74
C PHE A 183 -18.20 -6.94 -0.80
N GLU A 184 -17.48 -6.28 0.10
CA GLU A 184 -18.03 -5.14 0.82
C GLU A 184 -18.45 -4.05 -0.19
N PRO A 185 -19.57 -3.36 0.07
CA PRO A 185 -20.00 -2.28 -0.78
C PRO A 185 -18.94 -1.17 -0.77
N ASP A 186 -18.65 -0.65 -1.95
CA ASP A 186 -17.79 0.51 -2.12
C ASP A 186 -18.41 1.74 -1.44
N ARG A 187 -17.86 2.08 -0.27
CA ARG A 187 -18.29 3.22 0.57
C ARG A 187 -17.21 4.28 0.72
N PHE A 188 -16.11 4.15 -0.02
CA PHE A 188 -15.02 5.12 0.05
C PHE A 188 -15.54 6.54 -0.25
N ARG A 189 -14.91 7.53 0.36
CA ARG A 189 -15.36 8.91 0.18
C ARG A 189 -15.19 9.37 -1.27
N ARG A 190 -16.24 10.01 -1.82
CA ARG A 190 -16.18 10.71 -3.09
C ARG A 190 -16.11 12.22 -2.85
N MET A 191 -15.14 12.89 -3.46
CA MET A 191 -14.90 14.32 -3.27
C MET A 191 -14.86 15.05 -4.60
N GLU A 192 -15.22 16.33 -4.58
CA GLU A 192 -14.96 17.20 -5.72
C GLU A 192 -13.46 17.52 -5.79
N GLY A 193 -12.93 17.65 -7.01
CA GLY A 193 -11.48 17.81 -7.20
C GLY A 193 -10.89 19.00 -6.45
N HIS A 194 -11.62 20.12 -6.37
CA HIS A 194 -11.19 21.33 -5.67
C HIS A 194 -11.09 21.18 -4.14
N GLN A 195 -11.66 20.11 -3.57
CA GLN A 195 -11.65 19.85 -2.13
C GLN A 195 -10.36 19.14 -1.67
N TRP A 196 -9.56 18.59 -2.58
CA TRP A 196 -8.24 18.01 -2.26
C TRP A 196 -7.24 19.12 -1.95
N THR A 197 -7.24 19.56 -0.70
CA THR A 197 -6.44 20.68 -0.18
C THR A 197 -5.85 20.35 1.20
N ILE A 198 -4.85 21.12 1.63
CA ILE A 198 -4.30 20.99 2.99
C ILE A 198 -5.36 21.29 4.05
N ASP A 199 -6.29 22.21 3.78
CA ASP A 199 -7.42 22.55 4.65
C ASP A 199 -8.26 21.31 4.99
N TRP A 200 -8.54 20.46 4.00
CA TRP A 200 -9.22 19.18 4.23
C TRP A 200 -8.46 18.31 5.26
N LEU A 201 -7.14 18.18 5.15
CA LEU A 201 -6.34 17.38 6.08
C LEU A 201 -6.33 17.96 7.49
N LEU A 202 -6.23 19.28 7.62
CA LEU A 202 -6.16 19.96 8.91
C LEU A 202 -7.47 19.86 9.72
N HIS A 203 -8.60 19.63 9.04
CA HIS A 203 -9.93 19.72 9.63
C HIS A 203 -10.70 18.40 9.66
N ASP A 204 -10.21 17.38 8.96
CA ASP A 204 -10.84 16.07 8.88
C ASP A 204 -9.93 15.00 9.47
N GLU A 205 -10.29 14.50 10.65
CA GLU A 205 -9.53 13.46 11.34
C GLU A 205 -9.46 12.14 10.56
N THR A 206 -10.38 11.93 9.61
CA THR A 206 -10.45 10.75 8.74
C THR A 206 -9.63 10.91 7.45
N ALA A 207 -9.08 12.10 7.19
CA ALA A 207 -8.24 12.33 6.02
C ALA A 207 -7.04 11.35 5.99
N LEU A 208 -6.78 10.82 4.79
CA LEU A 208 -5.74 9.80 4.53
C LEU A 208 -5.84 8.54 5.41
N ARG A 209 -7.03 8.20 5.93
CA ARG A 209 -7.27 6.88 6.58
C ARG A 209 -7.76 5.83 5.60
N GLU A 210 -8.54 6.22 4.61
CA GLU A 210 -9.09 5.35 3.56
C GLU A 210 -8.94 5.94 2.16
N PRO A 211 -9.04 5.12 1.09
CA PRO A 211 -9.07 5.60 -0.28
C PRO A 211 -10.13 6.66 -0.49
N VAL A 212 -9.80 7.67 -1.29
CA VAL A 212 -10.71 8.74 -1.69
C VAL A 212 -10.71 8.84 -3.19
N LEU A 213 -11.88 8.96 -3.81
CA LEU A 213 -12.01 9.08 -5.25
C LEU A 213 -12.62 10.43 -5.64
N VAL A 214 -12.02 11.08 -6.63
CA VAL A 214 -12.58 12.22 -7.35
C VAL A 214 -13.24 11.68 -8.61
N PRO A 215 -14.58 11.79 -8.74
CA PRO A 215 -15.28 11.38 -9.95
C PRO A 215 -14.83 12.17 -11.18
N ALA A 216 -15.02 11.59 -12.36
CA ALA A 216 -14.82 12.31 -13.61
C ALA A 216 -15.71 13.57 -13.66
N PRO A 217 -15.22 14.69 -14.22
CA PRO A 217 -16.05 15.86 -14.41
C PRO A 217 -17.30 15.50 -15.22
N GLN A 218 -18.48 15.90 -14.77
CA GLN A 218 -19.69 15.79 -15.59
C GLN A 218 -19.46 16.58 -16.87
N GLN A 219 -19.45 15.90 -18.01
CA GLN A 219 -19.55 16.59 -19.29
C GLN A 219 -20.91 17.27 -19.28
N SER A 220 -20.93 18.60 -19.32
CA SER A 220 -22.18 19.31 -19.63
C SER A 220 -22.67 18.77 -20.97
N ASP A 221 -23.90 18.26 -21.04
CA ASP A 221 -24.60 17.72 -22.21
C ASP A 221 -24.84 18.75 -23.33
N ALA A 222 -23.83 19.55 -23.67
CA ALA A 222 -23.85 20.50 -24.78
C ALA A 222 -23.29 19.90 -26.08
N SER A 223 -22.79 18.65 -26.06
CA SER A 223 -22.28 17.94 -27.25
C SER A 223 -23.07 16.68 -27.60
N ALA A 224 -24.20 16.39 -26.94
CA ALA A 224 -25.06 15.25 -27.23
C ALA A 224 -26.18 15.54 -28.27
N GLN A 225 -26.06 16.62 -29.05
CA GLN A 225 -27.01 16.98 -30.13
C GLN A 225 -26.30 17.31 -31.45
N ALA A 226 -25.26 16.56 -31.82
CA ALA A 226 -24.64 16.69 -33.13
C ALA A 226 -24.14 15.36 -33.75
N ASP A 227 -24.67 14.22 -33.32
CA ASP A 227 -24.40 12.91 -33.92
C ASP A 227 -25.67 12.05 -33.98
N ASP A 228 -26.73 12.61 -34.58
CA ASP A 228 -27.91 11.84 -34.99
C ASP A 228 -28.48 12.49 -36.26
N ASP A 229 -27.74 12.37 -37.37
CA ASP A 229 -28.26 12.41 -38.74
C ASP A 229 -27.09 12.38 -39.74
N VAL A 230 -26.64 11.19 -40.15
CA VAL A 230 -26.43 10.80 -41.56
C VAL A 230 -26.33 9.28 -41.61
N VAL A 231 -27.47 8.61 -41.71
CA VAL A 231 -27.56 7.28 -42.34
C VAL A 231 -28.03 7.49 -43.77
N LYS A 232 -27.11 7.39 -44.73
CA LYS A 232 -27.35 7.06 -46.14
C LYS A 232 -26.21 6.10 -46.50
N GLY A 233 -26.41 4.83 -46.82
CA GLY A 233 -27.44 4.25 -47.67
C GLY A 233 -26.83 4.09 -49.05
N GLU A 234 -26.06 3.02 -49.28
CA GLU A 234 -25.58 2.65 -50.62
C GLU A 234 -25.75 1.15 -50.84
N GLU A 235 -26.74 0.80 -51.66
CA GLU A 235 -26.80 -0.44 -52.41
C GLU A 235 -26.12 -0.24 -53.78
N ASN A 236 -25.25 -1.19 -54.13
CA ASN A 236 -24.96 -1.75 -55.46
C ASN A 236 -24.80 -0.85 -56.70
N ALA A 237 -23.58 -0.80 -57.25
CA ALA A 237 -23.33 -0.93 -58.70
C ALA A 237 -21.86 -1.29 -59.05
N THR A 238 -21.68 -2.53 -59.51
CA THR A 238 -20.78 -3.05 -60.58
C THR A 238 -19.51 -2.31 -61.04
N VAL A 239 -18.37 -3.02 -60.87
CA VAL A 239 -17.28 -3.34 -61.83
C VAL A 239 -16.99 -2.38 -63.00
N ASN A 240 -15.77 -1.83 -63.07
CA ASN A 240 -14.93 -1.94 -64.28
C ASN A 240 -13.42 -1.72 -64.05
N GLU A 241 -12.64 -2.42 -64.85
CA GLU A 241 -11.21 -2.70 -64.76
C GLU A 241 -10.31 -1.65 -65.45
N HIS A 242 -9.03 -1.66 -65.04
CA HIS A 242 -7.82 -1.21 -65.76
C HIS A 242 -7.55 0.30 -66.00
N THR A 243 -6.52 0.84 -65.33
CA THR A 243 -5.22 1.16 -65.99
C THR A 243 -4.11 1.53 -65.01
N LYS A 244 -2.91 1.01 -65.27
CA LYS A 244 -1.63 1.31 -64.61
C LYS A 244 -1.25 2.79 -64.75
N LYS A 245 -0.62 3.36 -63.72
CA LYS A 245 0.73 3.99 -63.83
C LYS A 245 1.32 4.35 -62.47
N GLN A 246 2.51 3.80 -62.23
CA GLN A 246 3.44 4.19 -61.18
C GLN A 246 3.85 5.66 -61.40
N ALA A 247 3.74 6.47 -60.35
CA ALA A 247 4.47 7.73 -60.23
C ALA A 247 5.06 7.79 -58.82
N LYS A 248 6.36 7.55 -58.74
CA LYS A 248 7.20 7.85 -57.58
C LYS A 248 7.08 9.35 -57.29
N SER A 249 6.46 9.72 -56.18
CA SER A 249 6.66 11.04 -55.57
C SER A 249 7.37 10.86 -54.23
N LYS A 250 8.60 11.35 -54.17
CA LYS A 250 9.33 11.59 -52.93
C LYS A 250 8.59 12.70 -52.17
N SER A 251 7.63 12.33 -51.33
CA SER A 251 7.06 13.23 -50.34
C SER A 251 8.02 13.26 -49.15
N LYS A 252 8.74 14.39 -49.01
CA LYS A 252 9.46 14.74 -47.78
C LYS A 252 8.46 14.70 -46.62
N SER A 253 8.67 13.81 -45.67
CA SER A 253 7.99 13.81 -44.37
C SER A 253 8.32 15.11 -43.62
N LYS A 254 7.56 16.17 -43.88
CA LYS A 254 7.46 17.28 -42.93
C LYS A 254 6.71 16.74 -41.72
N GLY A 255 7.44 16.63 -40.61
CA GLY A 255 6.95 16.10 -39.34
C GLY A 255 5.62 16.71 -38.96
N LYS A 256 4.61 15.85 -38.86
CA LYS A 256 3.34 16.16 -38.23
C LYS A 256 3.61 16.14 -36.72
N GLN A 257 4.18 17.22 -36.18
CA GLN A 257 4.29 17.38 -34.72
C GLN A 257 2.88 17.24 -34.15
N SER A 258 2.68 16.25 -33.28
CA SER A 258 1.38 15.95 -32.71
C SER A 258 0.86 17.19 -31.96
N ARG A 259 -0.41 17.53 -32.18
CA ARG A 259 -1.11 18.65 -31.52
C ARG A 259 -1.47 18.34 -30.04
N LEU A 260 -0.93 17.27 -29.47
CA LEU A 260 -1.28 16.81 -28.13
C LEU A 260 -0.69 17.76 -27.09
N LYS A 261 -1.55 18.28 -26.23
CA LYS A 261 -1.17 19.18 -25.13
C LYS A 261 -1.59 18.58 -23.80
N PRO A 262 -0.77 18.72 -22.74
CA PRO A 262 -1.17 18.37 -21.39
C PRO A 262 -2.46 19.09 -20.98
N ARG A 263 -3.27 18.45 -20.14
CA ARG A 263 -4.54 18.99 -19.64
C ARG A 263 -4.51 19.16 -18.13
N VAL A 264 -5.05 20.28 -17.66
CA VAL A 264 -5.35 20.48 -16.23
C VAL A 264 -6.66 19.78 -15.90
N THR A 265 -6.76 19.20 -14.71
CA THR A 265 -7.99 18.54 -14.22
C THR A 265 -8.78 19.46 -13.28
N SER A 266 -9.91 18.98 -12.74
CA SER A 266 -10.63 19.67 -11.65
C SER A 266 -9.88 19.66 -10.32
N ILE A 267 -8.81 18.86 -10.21
CA ILE A 267 -7.98 18.75 -9.01
C ILE A 267 -6.87 19.80 -9.08
N PRO A 268 -6.71 20.66 -8.06
CA PRO A 268 -5.72 21.74 -8.07
C PRO A 268 -4.32 21.26 -8.42
N GLY A 269 -3.68 21.92 -9.39
CA GLY A 269 -2.29 21.68 -9.79
C GLY A 269 -2.01 20.37 -10.50
N MET A 270 -3.03 19.54 -10.76
CA MET A 270 -2.86 18.25 -11.43
C MET A 270 -2.87 18.41 -12.96
N ILE A 271 -1.87 17.84 -13.62
CA ILE A 271 -1.74 17.81 -15.09
C ILE A 271 -1.67 16.37 -15.55
N VAL A 272 -2.43 16.06 -16.60
CA VAL A 272 -2.54 14.71 -17.17
C VAL A 272 -2.45 14.72 -18.69
N PRO A 273 -2.12 13.59 -19.33
CA PRO A 273 -2.26 13.42 -20.77
C PRO A 273 -3.66 13.71 -21.29
N PRO A 274 -3.81 14.18 -22.53
CA PRO A 274 -5.11 14.30 -23.16
C PRO A 274 -5.74 12.91 -23.42
N PRO A 275 -7.08 12.76 -23.36
CA PRO A 275 -7.76 11.47 -23.49
C PRO A 275 -7.60 10.81 -24.86
N GLU A 276 -7.24 11.56 -25.90
CA GLU A 276 -6.94 11.05 -27.24
C GLU A 276 -5.50 10.53 -27.40
N MET A 277 -4.63 10.67 -26.39
CA MET A 277 -3.24 10.20 -26.46
C MET A 277 -3.18 8.67 -26.55
N SER A 278 -2.55 8.16 -27.62
CA SER A 278 -2.29 6.73 -27.81
C SER A 278 -0.97 6.29 -27.16
N ILE A 279 -0.74 4.97 -27.11
CA ILE A 279 0.55 4.43 -26.65
C ILE A 279 1.68 4.78 -27.61
N LEU A 280 1.40 4.88 -28.91
CA LEU A 280 2.36 5.34 -29.90
C LEU A 280 2.73 6.82 -29.68
N ASP A 281 1.76 7.67 -29.35
CA ASP A 281 2.05 9.07 -28.99
C ASP A 281 2.95 9.18 -27.74
N VAL A 282 2.78 8.28 -26.76
CA VAL A 282 3.70 8.20 -25.61
C VAL A 282 5.12 7.86 -26.07
N ALA A 283 5.26 6.90 -27.00
CA ALA A 283 6.55 6.56 -27.62
C ALA A 283 7.17 7.73 -28.40
N ASP A 284 6.36 8.46 -29.17
CA ASP A 284 6.79 9.65 -29.92
C ASP A 284 7.30 10.77 -29.00
N VAL A 285 6.63 10.96 -27.85
CA VAL A 285 7.01 11.99 -26.87
C VAL A 285 8.26 11.60 -26.09
N ILE A 286 8.33 10.37 -25.57
CA ILE A 286 9.45 9.95 -24.70
C ILE A 286 10.71 9.56 -25.49
N GLY A 287 10.54 9.10 -26.73
CA GLY A 287 11.57 8.54 -27.61
C GLY A 287 11.38 7.03 -27.85
N HIS A 288 11.33 6.61 -29.11
CA HIS A 288 11.03 5.21 -29.48
C HIS A 288 11.97 4.16 -28.88
N ASP A 289 13.25 4.50 -28.72
CA ASP A 289 14.28 3.60 -28.20
C ASP A 289 14.32 3.53 -26.66
N THR A 290 13.45 4.28 -25.97
CA THR A 290 13.42 4.30 -24.50
C THR A 290 13.12 2.91 -23.95
N PRO A 291 14.01 2.35 -23.10
CA PRO A 291 13.78 1.05 -22.48
C PRO A 291 12.57 1.08 -21.53
N VAL A 292 11.76 0.02 -21.55
CA VAL A 292 10.59 -0.12 -20.69
C VAL A 292 10.58 -1.47 -19.99
N GLN A 293 10.25 -1.47 -18.70
CA GLN A 293 10.10 -2.70 -17.93
C GLN A 293 8.70 -3.26 -18.13
N VAL A 294 8.63 -4.41 -18.81
CA VAL A 294 7.39 -5.14 -19.08
C VAL A 294 7.26 -6.32 -18.14
N ILE A 295 6.08 -6.56 -17.60
CA ILE A 295 5.75 -7.68 -16.72
C ILE A 295 4.99 -8.75 -17.51
N ASP A 296 5.39 -10.01 -17.39
CA ASP A 296 4.58 -11.15 -17.83
C ASP A 296 3.55 -11.47 -16.74
N VAL A 297 2.27 -11.26 -17.07
CA VAL A 297 1.16 -11.35 -16.11
C VAL A 297 0.99 -12.77 -15.58
N ALA A 298 1.29 -13.80 -16.38
CA ALA A 298 1.11 -15.17 -15.94
C ALA A 298 2.12 -15.57 -14.86
N SER A 299 3.36 -15.09 -14.96
CA SER A 299 4.45 -15.43 -14.04
C SER A 299 4.73 -14.35 -13.00
N GLN A 300 3.96 -13.26 -12.98
CA GLN A 300 4.11 -12.09 -12.10
C GLN A 300 5.58 -11.60 -11.99
N SER A 301 6.31 -11.66 -13.11
CA SER A 301 7.75 -11.35 -13.15
C SER A 301 8.09 -10.48 -14.35
N SER A 302 9.16 -9.70 -14.21
CA SER A 302 9.70 -8.91 -15.32
C SER A 302 10.05 -9.81 -16.50
N SER A 303 9.71 -9.36 -17.71
CA SER A 303 10.06 -10.02 -18.95
C SER A 303 11.57 -10.21 -19.05
N LYS A 304 12.00 -11.38 -19.52
CA LYS A 304 13.42 -11.68 -19.79
C LYS A 304 13.93 -10.91 -21.02
N THR A 305 13.03 -10.52 -21.91
CA THR A 305 13.33 -9.75 -23.11
C THR A 305 13.47 -8.27 -22.74
N SER A 306 14.47 -7.59 -23.29
CA SER A 306 14.52 -6.12 -23.23
C SER A 306 13.46 -5.56 -24.16
N TRP A 307 12.67 -4.59 -23.68
CA TRP A 307 11.64 -3.93 -24.47
C TRP A 307 11.98 -2.45 -24.62
N THR A 308 11.75 -1.92 -25.80
CA THR A 308 11.63 -0.49 -26.07
C THR A 308 10.16 -0.07 -26.00
N ILE A 309 9.90 1.22 -25.80
CA ILE A 309 8.52 1.75 -25.78
C ILE A 309 7.84 1.58 -27.15
N SER A 310 8.60 1.60 -28.26
CA SER A 310 8.06 1.35 -29.59
C SER A 310 7.61 -0.10 -29.78
N GLU A 311 8.42 -1.08 -29.36
CA GLU A 311 8.03 -2.50 -29.38
C GLU A 311 6.82 -2.76 -28.47
N TRP A 312 6.74 -2.06 -27.33
CA TRP A 312 5.58 -2.11 -26.46
C TRP A 312 4.32 -1.56 -27.15
N ALA A 313 4.41 -0.43 -27.84
CA ALA A 313 3.29 0.15 -28.58
C ALA A 313 2.77 -0.81 -29.67
N GLU A 314 3.68 -1.45 -30.42
CA GLU A 314 3.33 -2.46 -31.43
C GLU A 314 2.65 -3.70 -30.80
N TYR A 315 3.17 -4.18 -29.66
CA TYR A 315 2.52 -5.26 -28.92
C TYR A 315 1.13 -4.85 -28.41
N PHE A 316 1.00 -3.61 -27.92
CA PHE A 316 -0.25 -3.09 -27.39
C PHE A 316 -1.36 -3.04 -28.46
N ASP A 317 -1.01 -2.70 -29.70
CA ASP A 317 -1.96 -2.65 -30.82
C ASP A 317 -2.21 -4.03 -31.47
N THR A 318 -1.42 -5.05 -31.12
CA THR A 318 -1.65 -6.41 -31.60
C THR A 318 -3.02 -6.92 -31.10
N PRO A 319 -3.92 -7.42 -31.97
CA PRO A 319 -5.21 -7.97 -31.56
C PRO A 319 -5.09 -9.08 -30.51
N LYS A 320 -6.05 -9.14 -29.58
CA LYS A 320 -6.02 -10.05 -28.42
C LYS A 320 -5.81 -11.51 -28.81
N GLU A 321 -6.42 -11.96 -29.90
CA GLU A 321 -6.36 -13.34 -30.41
C GLU A 321 -4.96 -13.71 -30.93
N LYS A 322 -4.16 -12.70 -31.29
CA LYS A 322 -2.79 -12.87 -31.80
C LYS A 322 -1.74 -12.71 -30.72
N ARG A 323 -2.10 -12.25 -29.52
CA ARG A 323 -1.17 -12.08 -28.40
C ARG A 323 -0.83 -13.45 -27.81
N LYS A 324 0.46 -13.79 -27.83
CA LYS A 324 0.96 -15.05 -27.23
C LYS A 324 0.95 -15.03 -25.70
N LYS A 325 1.12 -13.83 -25.12
CA LYS A 325 1.20 -13.59 -23.67
C LYS A 325 0.44 -12.32 -23.32
N THR A 326 -0.10 -12.28 -22.11
CA THR A 326 -0.64 -11.05 -21.52
C THR A 326 0.48 -10.34 -20.78
N LEU A 327 0.81 -9.13 -21.21
CA LEU A 327 1.90 -8.33 -20.66
C LEU A 327 1.36 -7.02 -20.08
N ASN A 328 2.13 -6.37 -19.21
CA ASN A 328 1.71 -5.14 -18.55
C ASN A 328 2.91 -4.21 -18.31
N VAL A 329 2.70 -2.90 -18.38
CA VAL A 329 3.70 -1.89 -17.98
C VAL A 329 3.13 -1.06 -16.84
N ILE A 330 3.77 -1.13 -15.67
CA ILE A 330 3.36 -0.39 -14.47
C ILE A 330 4.46 0.50 -13.88
N SER A 331 5.68 0.46 -14.44
CA SER A 331 6.87 1.06 -13.82
C SER A 331 7.62 2.02 -14.75
N LEU A 332 6.96 2.58 -15.77
CA LEU A 332 7.57 3.61 -16.62
C LEU A 332 7.53 4.96 -15.88
N GLU A 333 8.63 5.28 -15.20
CA GLU A 333 8.83 6.57 -14.55
C GLU A 333 9.37 7.59 -15.57
N VAL A 334 8.74 8.77 -15.65
CA VAL A 334 8.97 9.72 -16.75
C VAL A 334 9.72 10.99 -16.35
N THR A 335 10.22 11.09 -15.11
CA THR A 335 10.95 12.27 -14.64
C THR A 335 12.28 12.42 -15.39
N GLY A 336 12.52 13.63 -15.91
CA GLY A 336 13.67 13.96 -16.76
C GLY A 336 13.47 13.67 -18.24
N THR A 337 12.30 13.13 -18.64
CA THR A 337 11.93 12.93 -20.06
C THR A 337 10.99 14.03 -20.55
N ALA A 338 10.77 14.15 -21.86
CA ALA A 338 9.79 15.09 -22.41
C ALA A 338 8.34 14.77 -21.95
N MET A 339 8.06 13.50 -21.63
CA MET A 339 6.76 13.05 -21.12
C MET A 339 6.46 13.58 -19.71
N GLN A 340 7.47 14.05 -18.96
CA GLN A 340 7.27 14.68 -17.65
C GLN A 340 6.25 15.83 -17.70
N SER A 341 6.24 16.61 -18.79
CA SER A 341 5.33 17.76 -18.97
C SER A 341 3.85 17.39 -19.03
N PHE A 342 3.54 16.11 -19.26
CA PHE A 342 2.17 15.59 -19.31
C PHE A 342 1.69 15.04 -17.98
N VAL A 343 2.56 14.91 -16.96
CA VAL A 343 2.23 14.25 -15.69
C VAL A 343 2.68 15.13 -14.53
N GLU A 344 1.73 15.78 -13.87
CA GLU A 344 1.96 16.52 -12.63
C GLU A 344 0.96 16.06 -11.57
N ALA A 345 1.48 15.68 -10.40
CA ALA A 345 0.68 15.25 -9.27
C ALA A 345 -0.22 16.41 -8.76
N PRO A 346 -1.36 16.09 -8.11
CA PRO A 346 -2.16 17.08 -7.39
C PRO A 346 -1.31 17.97 -6.48
N GLN A 347 -1.69 19.24 -6.34
CA GLN A 347 -1.00 20.20 -5.47
C GLN A 347 -0.90 19.66 -4.04
N LEU A 348 -2.00 19.12 -3.50
CA LEU A 348 -2.02 18.46 -2.19
C LEU A 348 -0.95 17.36 -2.07
N VAL A 349 -0.78 16.53 -3.10
CA VAL A 349 0.24 15.46 -3.08
C VAL A 349 1.64 16.07 -3.03
N ARG A 350 1.91 17.12 -3.80
CA ARG A 350 3.20 17.82 -3.82
C ARG A 350 3.51 18.55 -2.52
N ASP A 351 2.50 19.08 -1.85
CA ASP A 351 2.62 19.74 -0.55
C ASP A 351 2.99 18.74 0.56
N LEU A 352 2.55 17.49 0.42
CA LEU A 352 2.79 16.41 1.38
C LEU A 352 4.03 15.56 1.10
N ASP A 353 4.40 15.42 -0.17
CA ASP A 353 5.48 14.55 -0.61
C ASP A 353 6.84 14.99 -0.06
N TRP A 354 7.43 14.15 0.78
CA TRP A 354 8.76 14.34 1.33
C TRP A 354 9.81 14.60 0.26
N VAL A 355 9.75 13.90 -0.87
CA VAL A 355 10.75 14.11 -1.92
C VAL A 355 10.57 15.50 -2.51
N THR A 356 9.35 15.89 -2.87
CA THR A 356 9.05 17.21 -3.43
C THR A 356 9.42 18.34 -2.47
N ARG A 357 9.09 18.21 -1.18
CA ARG A 357 9.28 19.25 -0.17
C ARG A 357 10.71 19.35 0.35
N ASP A 358 11.34 18.22 0.68
CA ASP A 358 12.53 18.21 1.54
C ASP A 358 13.82 17.82 0.80
N TRP A 359 13.74 17.10 -0.33
CA TRP A 359 14.96 16.77 -1.07
C TRP A 359 15.55 18.02 -1.75
N PRO A 360 16.84 18.36 -1.60
CA PRO A 360 17.39 19.60 -2.15
C PRO A 360 17.22 19.74 -3.67
N GLN A 361 16.70 20.87 -4.15
CA GLN A 361 16.33 21.07 -5.55
C GLN A 361 17.55 21.02 -6.48
N GLU A 362 18.66 21.60 -6.05
CA GLU A 362 19.94 21.60 -6.75
C GLU A 362 20.51 20.19 -6.96
N ARG A 363 20.05 19.19 -6.18
CA ARG A 363 20.43 17.77 -6.34
C ARG A 363 19.52 16.98 -7.27
N ARG A 364 18.47 17.62 -7.80
CA ARG A 364 17.56 16.99 -8.76
C ARG A 364 17.86 17.40 -10.20
N ASP A 365 18.79 18.34 -10.38
CA ASP A 365 19.19 18.84 -11.69
C ASP A 365 19.85 17.71 -12.51
N PRO A 366 19.32 17.40 -13.71
CA PRO A 366 19.90 16.40 -14.61
C PRO A 366 21.36 16.64 -15.01
N THR A 367 21.85 17.88 -14.91
CA THR A 367 23.23 18.27 -15.23
C THR A 367 24.23 17.94 -14.14
N VAL A 368 23.76 17.62 -12.92
CA VAL A 368 24.63 17.28 -11.79
C VAL A 368 25.13 15.84 -11.94
N PRO A 369 26.46 15.59 -11.82
CA PRO A 369 27.03 14.25 -11.98
C PRO A 369 26.46 13.20 -11.00
N ASP A 370 26.04 13.64 -9.81
CA ASP A 370 25.38 12.84 -8.76
C ASP A 370 23.87 13.13 -8.70
N ASN A 371 23.17 12.97 -9.84
CA ASN A 371 21.70 13.09 -9.94
C ASN A 371 21.00 11.81 -9.42
N SER A 372 21.41 11.33 -8.25
CA SER A 372 20.85 10.16 -7.57
C SER A 372 19.86 10.60 -6.51
N TRP A 373 18.57 10.64 -6.87
CA TRP A 373 17.47 10.97 -5.97
C TRP A 373 16.22 10.12 -6.26
N PRO A 374 15.24 10.05 -5.34
CA PRO A 374 14.09 9.16 -5.49
C PRO A 374 13.12 9.68 -6.56
N LYS A 375 13.13 9.04 -7.75
CA LYS A 375 12.18 9.33 -8.83
C LYS A 375 11.06 8.31 -8.78
N VAL A 376 9.97 8.68 -8.12
CA VAL A 376 8.80 7.81 -7.88
C VAL A 376 7.46 8.55 -8.02
N GLN A 377 7.50 9.79 -8.51
CA GLN A 377 6.38 10.72 -8.45
C GLN A 377 5.52 10.70 -9.71
N ARG A 378 6.06 10.23 -10.85
CA ARG A 378 5.43 10.34 -12.17
C ARG A 378 5.59 9.04 -12.94
N TYR A 379 4.57 8.19 -12.88
CA TYR A 379 4.47 6.96 -13.63
C TYR A 379 3.42 7.08 -14.75
N VAL A 380 3.75 6.48 -15.90
CA VAL A 380 2.80 6.19 -16.98
C VAL A 380 2.59 4.67 -17.01
N LEU A 381 1.36 4.23 -16.76
CA LEU A 381 1.00 2.82 -16.73
C LEU A 381 0.16 2.48 -17.96
N MET A 382 0.50 1.38 -18.60
CA MET A 382 -0.12 0.92 -19.84
C MET A 382 -0.45 -0.55 -19.67
N GLY A 383 -1.74 -0.86 -19.59
CA GLY A 383 -2.21 -2.21 -19.35
C GLY A 383 -3.16 -2.66 -20.44
N VAL A 384 -2.93 -3.87 -20.97
CA VAL A 384 -3.86 -4.48 -21.91
C VAL A 384 -5.01 -5.17 -21.19
N GLU A 385 -6.13 -5.38 -21.88
CA GLU A 385 -7.25 -6.18 -21.39
C GLU A 385 -6.76 -7.54 -20.88
N GLY A 386 -7.20 -7.90 -19.67
CA GLY A 386 -6.82 -9.12 -19.00
C GLY A 386 -5.56 -8.99 -18.17
N ALA A 387 -4.82 -7.88 -18.21
CA ALA A 387 -3.66 -7.70 -17.35
C ALA A 387 -4.04 -7.66 -15.86
N TYR A 388 -3.18 -8.25 -15.03
CA TYR A 388 -3.37 -8.40 -13.59
C TYR A 388 -2.06 -8.15 -12.82
N SER A 389 -2.16 -7.45 -11.69
CA SER A 389 -1.11 -7.27 -10.70
C SER A 389 -1.59 -7.83 -9.35
N ASP A 390 -0.83 -8.76 -8.79
CA ASP A 390 -1.21 -9.47 -7.56
C ASP A 390 -1.23 -8.60 -6.31
N TRP A 391 -1.70 -9.15 -5.18
CA TRP A 391 -1.77 -8.44 -3.92
C TRP A 391 -0.42 -7.87 -3.50
N HIS A 392 -0.40 -6.57 -3.23
CA HIS A 392 0.79 -5.88 -2.76
C HIS A 392 0.41 -4.68 -1.89
N ILE A 393 1.44 -4.15 -1.25
CA ILE A 393 1.47 -2.82 -0.67
C ILE A 393 2.60 -2.08 -1.38
N ASP A 394 2.37 -0.82 -1.73
CA ASP A 394 3.40 0.01 -2.36
C ASP A 394 4.64 0.16 -1.49
N PHE A 395 5.79 0.34 -2.14
CA PHE A 395 7.08 0.37 -1.48
C PHE A 395 7.17 1.46 -0.41
N ALA A 396 7.83 1.15 0.70
CA ALA A 396 7.88 1.90 1.96
C ALA A 396 6.51 2.31 2.53
N GLY A 397 5.43 1.66 2.11
CA GLY A 397 4.08 2.08 2.47
C GLY A 397 3.73 3.45 1.93
N SER A 398 4.26 3.84 0.78
CA SER A 398 3.92 5.10 0.14
C SER A 398 2.41 5.20 -0.14
N SER A 399 1.91 6.43 -0.13
CA SER A 399 0.57 6.74 -0.64
C SER A 399 0.65 6.95 -2.15
N VAL A 400 -0.48 6.75 -2.85
CA VAL A 400 -0.54 6.79 -4.32
C VAL A 400 -1.65 7.71 -4.80
N TYR A 401 -1.37 8.51 -5.82
CA TYR A 401 -2.42 9.09 -6.66
C TYR A 401 -2.49 8.32 -7.98
N TYR A 402 -3.71 8.02 -8.44
CA TYR A 402 -3.94 7.15 -9.59
C TYR A 402 -5.06 7.71 -10.47
N HIS A 403 -4.77 8.04 -11.72
CA HIS A 403 -5.71 8.67 -12.65
C HIS A 403 -5.82 7.89 -13.95
N VAL A 404 -7.04 7.51 -14.32
CA VAL A 404 -7.30 6.77 -15.56
C VAL A 404 -7.56 7.76 -16.70
N ILE A 405 -6.71 7.77 -17.71
CA ILE A 405 -6.88 8.61 -18.90
C ILE A 405 -7.98 8.02 -19.80
N TRP A 406 -7.86 6.74 -20.12
CA TRP A 406 -8.86 5.95 -20.83
C TRP A 406 -8.76 4.47 -20.46
N GLY A 407 -9.83 3.72 -20.72
CA GLY A 407 -9.95 2.31 -20.33
C GLY A 407 -10.70 2.12 -19.01
N GLN A 408 -10.32 1.11 -18.22
CA GLN A 408 -10.86 0.86 -16.89
C GLN A 408 -9.87 0.02 -16.07
N LYS A 409 -9.78 0.28 -14.76
CA LYS A 409 -9.09 -0.58 -13.78
C LYS A 409 -10.08 -1.02 -12.71
N THR A 410 -9.94 -2.25 -12.24
CA THR A 410 -10.69 -2.78 -11.10
C THR A 410 -9.71 -3.08 -9.99
N PHE A 411 -9.84 -2.37 -8.87
CA PHE A 411 -9.07 -2.58 -7.66
C PHE A 411 -9.87 -3.43 -6.68
N LEU A 412 -9.20 -4.34 -5.99
CA LEU A 412 -9.69 -4.90 -4.74
C LEU A 412 -8.82 -4.36 -3.62
N PHE A 413 -9.45 -3.77 -2.61
CA PHE A 413 -8.78 -3.19 -1.45
C PHE A 413 -9.04 -4.02 -0.20
N ALA A 414 -8.02 -4.11 0.66
CA ALA A 414 -8.17 -4.53 2.04
C ALA A 414 -7.49 -3.50 2.97
N PRO A 415 -8.12 -3.13 4.09
CA PRO A 415 -7.56 -2.14 5.01
C PRO A 415 -6.27 -2.67 5.69
N PRO A 416 -5.31 -1.79 6.03
CA PRO A 416 -4.05 -2.14 6.71
C PRO A 416 -4.22 -2.51 8.19
N THR A 417 -5.20 -3.34 8.53
CA THR A 417 -5.38 -3.82 9.91
C THR A 417 -4.19 -4.70 10.32
N ALA A 418 -3.88 -4.75 11.61
CA ALA A 418 -2.79 -5.58 12.13
C ALA A 418 -2.90 -7.05 11.65
N ARG A 419 -4.12 -7.58 11.60
CA ARG A 419 -4.43 -8.90 11.07
C ARG A 419 -4.12 -9.04 9.58
N ASN A 420 -4.60 -8.12 8.75
CA ASN A 420 -4.37 -8.15 7.30
C ASN A 420 -2.87 -8.01 6.98
N LEU A 421 -2.14 -7.15 7.71
CA LEU A 421 -0.69 -7.00 7.57
C LEU A 421 0.07 -8.27 8.01
N ALA A 422 -0.38 -8.94 9.08
CA ALA A 422 0.19 -10.23 9.48
C ALA A 422 -0.05 -11.32 8.42
N ALA A 423 -1.24 -11.36 7.81
CA ALA A 423 -1.57 -12.25 6.69
C ALA A 423 -0.66 -11.98 5.48
N TYR A 424 -0.49 -10.71 5.11
CA TYR A 424 0.40 -10.28 4.04
C TYR A 424 1.85 -10.70 4.29
N LYS A 425 2.41 -10.37 5.47
CA LYS A 425 3.79 -10.74 5.84
C LYS A 425 4.02 -12.26 5.78
N ALA A 426 3.06 -13.05 6.28
CA ALA A 426 3.12 -14.50 6.24
C ALA A 426 3.07 -15.05 4.80
N TRP A 427 2.19 -14.47 3.96
CA TRP A 427 2.06 -14.83 2.55
C TRP A 427 3.30 -14.51 1.73
N CYS A 428 3.87 -13.31 1.87
CA CYS A 428 5.14 -12.94 1.21
C CYS A 428 6.32 -13.85 1.58
N SER A 429 6.26 -14.49 2.75
CA SER A 429 7.30 -15.40 3.24
C SER A 429 7.00 -16.87 2.94
N SER A 430 5.89 -17.17 2.25
CA SER A 430 5.44 -18.53 1.95
C SER A 430 6.11 -19.09 0.70
N THR A 431 6.52 -20.35 0.73
CA THR A 431 7.00 -21.07 -0.47
C THR A 431 5.87 -21.44 -1.43
N ARG A 432 4.62 -21.12 -1.08
CA ARG A 432 3.41 -21.40 -1.87
C ARG A 432 2.71 -20.12 -2.34
N GLN A 433 3.40 -18.98 -2.31
CA GLN A 433 2.86 -17.67 -2.69
C GLN A 433 2.13 -17.69 -4.04
N ASP A 434 2.68 -18.38 -5.04
CA ASP A 434 2.11 -18.46 -6.40
C ASP A 434 0.80 -19.28 -6.48
N PHE A 435 0.50 -20.09 -5.46
CA PHE A 435 -0.67 -20.97 -5.43
C PHE A 435 -1.76 -20.49 -4.46
N ASP A 436 -1.32 -20.00 -3.29
CA ASP A 436 -2.18 -19.55 -2.21
C ASP A 436 -2.59 -18.10 -2.47
N TRP A 437 -3.90 -17.86 -2.63
CA TRP A 437 -4.42 -16.54 -2.93
C TRP A 437 -4.62 -15.74 -1.64
N LEU A 438 -3.90 -14.62 -1.47
CA LEU A 438 -3.91 -13.87 -0.22
C LEU A 438 -5.30 -13.38 0.19
N GLY A 439 -6.15 -13.02 -0.77
CA GLY A 439 -7.49 -12.49 -0.48
C GLY A 439 -8.41 -13.45 0.29
N ASP A 440 -8.13 -14.76 0.30
CA ASP A 440 -8.87 -15.72 1.15
C ASP A 440 -8.54 -15.56 2.66
N HIS A 441 -7.46 -14.85 2.97
CA HIS A 441 -6.98 -14.58 4.32
C HIS A 441 -7.18 -13.13 4.76
N LEU A 442 -7.66 -12.27 3.86
CA LEU A 442 -7.92 -10.85 4.11
C LEU A 442 -9.39 -10.62 4.50
N TYR A 443 -9.62 -9.56 5.26
CA TYR A 443 -10.94 -9.10 5.69
C TYR A 443 -11.31 -7.76 5.06
N SER A 444 -12.61 -7.51 4.96
CA SER A 444 -13.21 -6.27 4.45
C SER A 444 -12.78 -5.92 3.02
N LEU A 445 -12.82 -6.93 2.14
CA LEU A 445 -12.47 -6.77 0.73
C LEU A 445 -13.48 -5.87 0.03
N THR A 446 -13.01 -4.72 -0.44
CA THR A 446 -13.83 -3.74 -1.18
C THR A 446 -13.42 -3.72 -2.64
N ARG A 447 -14.38 -3.90 -3.55
CA ARG A 447 -14.13 -3.77 -5.00
C ARG A 447 -14.43 -2.35 -5.45
N VAL A 448 -13.50 -1.74 -6.19
CA VAL A 448 -13.67 -0.41 -6.79
C VAL A 448 -13.30 -0.47 -8.28
N ASP A 449 -14.21 -0.03 -9.14
CA ASP A 449 -13.95 0.14 -10.56
C ASP A 449 -13.62 1.61 -10.84
N ILE A 450 -12.39 1.90 -11.28
CA ILE A 450 -11.91 3.24 -11.63
C ILE A 450 -11.98 3.43 -13.14
N ARG A 451 -12.71 4.46 -13.56
CA ARG A 451 -13.12 4.75 -14.95
C ARG A 451 -12.39 5.98 -15.51
N PRO A 452 -12.47 6.24 -16.83
CA PRO A 452 -11.79 7.38 -17.45
C PRO A 452 -12.15 8.71 -16.79
N GLY A 453 -11.15 9.53 -16.51
CA GLY A 453 -11.27 10.82 -15.84
C GLY A 453 -11.35 10.76 -14.31
N GLU A 454 -11.52 9.58 -13.71
CA GLU A 454 -11.54 9.42 -12.26
C GLU A 454 -10.11 9.39 -11.68
N THR A 455 -9.97 9.94 -10.48
CA THR A 455 -8.70 9.95 -9.75
C THR A 455 -8.89 9.36 -8.36
N MET A 456 -8.05 8.41 -7.99
CA MET A 456 -8.03 7.81 -6.67
C MET A 456 -6.79 8.27 -5.90
N LEU A 457 -6.97 8.63 -4.63
CA LEU A 457 -5.91 8.79 -3.65
C LEU A 457 -5.95 7.58 -2.72
N ILE A 458 -4.87 6.82 -2.67
CA ILE A 458 -4.74 5.58 -1.89
C ILE A 458 -3.74 5.86 -0.75
N PRO A 459 -4.18 5.88 0.52
CA PRO A 459 -3.29 6.13 1.64
C PRO A 459 -2.33 4.97 1.93
N SER A 460 -1.31 5.28 2.73
CA SER A 460 -0.30 4.32 3.21
C SER A 460 -0.89 3.01 3.72
N GLY A 461 -0.34 1.90 3.23
CA GLY A 461 -0.57 0.54 3.75
C GLY A 461 -1.77 -0.20 3.18
N TRP A 462 -2.64 0.45 2.41
CA TRP A 462 -3.79 -0.23 1.81
C TRP A 462 -3.36 -1.34 0.86
N LEU A 463 -3.67 -2.58 1.25
CA LEU A 463 -3.44 -3.77 0.47
C LEU A 463 -4.33 -3.73 -0.76
N HIS A 464 -3.75 -3.96 -1.93
CA HIS A 464 -4.53 -3.99 -3.14
C HIS A 464 -3.98 -4.93 -4.20
N CYS A 465 -4.87 -5.37 -5.08
CA CYS A 465 -4.57 -6.03 -6.33
C CYS A 465 -5.40 -5.42 -7.44
N VAL A 466 -4.91 -5.48 -8.68
CA VAL A 466 -5.45 -4.68 -9.78
C VAL A 466 -5.68 -5.52 -11.02
N TYR A 467 -6.90 -5.48 -11.52
CA TYR A 467 -7.30 -6.08 -12.78
C TYR A 467 -7.56 -5.01 -13.85
N THR A 468 -7.31 -5.36 -15.11
CA THR A 468 -7.48 -4.46 -16.28
C THR A 468 -8.59 -4.99 -17.19
N PRO A 469 -9.86 -4.61 -16.98
CA PRO A 469 -10.98 -5.06 -17.81
C PRO A 469 -10.96 -4.60 -19.27
N LYS A 470 -10.26 -3.50 -19.57
CA LYS A 470 -10.11 -2.91 -20.90
C LYS A 470 -8.69 -2.39 -21.05
N ASN A 471 -8.17 -2.30 -22.26
CA ASN A 471 -6.90 -1.61 -22.52
C ASN A 471 -6.92 -0.22 -21.85
N THR A 472 -5.81 0.18 -21.22
CA THR A 472 -5.72 1.37 -20.38
C THR A 472 -4.45 2.17 -20.61
N LEU A 473 -4.59 3.49 -20.51
CA LEU A 473 -3.53 4.43 -20.17
C LEU A 473 -3.90 5.11 -18.87
N VAL A 474 -2.94 5.13 -17.95
CA VAL A 474 -3.08 5.66 -16.61
C VAL A 474 -1.84 6.47 -16.29
N VAL A 475 -2.02 7.52 -15.50
CA VAL A 475 -0.90 8.20 -14.82
C VAL A 475 -1.06 8.13 -13.32
N GLY A 476 0.05 8.09 -12.61
CA GLY A 476 0.05 8.05 -11.16
C GLY A 476 1.41 8.31 -10.56
N GLY A 477 1.53 8.15 -9.25
CA GLY A 477 2.77 8.38 -8.54
C GLY A 477 2.67 8.05 -7.07
N ASN A 478 3.82 7.78 -6.47
CA ASN A 478 3.98 7.45 -5.07
C ASN A 478 4.55 8.65 -4.31
N PHE A 479 4.15 8.81 -3.06
CA PHE A 479 4.69 9.83 -2.16
C PHE A 479 4.69 9.35 -0.71
N LEU A 480 5.62 9.89 0.08
CA LEU A 480 5.67 9.72 1.54
C LEU A 480 5.22 11.01 2.21
N THR A 481 4.61 10.90 3.38
CA THR A 481 4.01 12.05 4.07
C THR A 481 4.17 11.95 5.58
N ASP A 482 4.19 13.10 6.26
CA ASP A 482 4.25 13.16 7.72
C ASP A 482 2.97 12.63 8.39
N TRP A 483 1.89 12.42 7.63
CA TRP A 483 0.61 11.95 8.18
C TRP A 483 0.59 10.45 8.49
N ASN A 484 1.50 9.67 7.93
CA ASN A 484 1.46 8.21 7.96
C ASN A 484 2.81 7.56 8.32
N VAL A 485 3.75 8.29 8.94
CA VAL A 485 5.10 7.76 9.25
C VAL A 485 5.05 6.43 10.01
N ALA A 486 4.20 6.32 11.04
CA ALA A 486 4.04 5.06 11.77
C ALA A 486 3.71 3.87 10.85
N THR A 487 2.77 4.03 9.93
CA THR A 487 2.40 3.00 8.95
C THR A 487 3.52 2.75 7.95
N GLN A 488 4.16 3.81 7.44
CA GLN A 488 5.29 3.71 6.53
C GLN A 488 6.43 2.88 7.14
N TRP A 489 6.80 3.15 8.41
CA TRP A 489 7.91 2.45 9.07
C TRP A 489 7.59 0.99 9.34
N LYS A 490 6.37 0.70 9.80
CA LYS A 490 5.89 -0.69 9.95
C LYS A 490 5.97 -1.47 8.64
N LEU A 491 5.75 -0.82 7.50
CA LEU A 491 5.82 -1.46 6.19
C LEU A 491 7.25 -1.62 5.69
N VAL A 492 8.15 -0.67 5.98
CA VAL A 492 9.59 -0.82 5.75
C VAL A 492 10.14 -2.01 6.54
N GLU A 493 9.72 -2.20 7.79
CA GLU A 493 10.09 -3.39 8.58
C GLU A 493 9.59 -4.69 7.93
N ILE A 494 8.38 -4.70 7.38
CA ILE A 494 7.85 -5.86 6.64
C ILE A 494 8.68 -6.13 5.38
N GLU A 495 9.06 -5.10 4.60
CA GLU A 495 9.94 -5.25 3.43
C GLU A 495 11.32 -5.83 3.82
N GLU A 496 11.85 -5.42 4.96
CA GLU A 496 13.08 -5.94 5.52
C GLU A 496 12.96 -7.40 5.95
N ALA A 497 11.93 -7.73 6.72
CA ALA A 497 11.67 -9.08 7.22
C ALA A 497 11.44 -10.08 6.07
N THR A 498 10.73 -9.65 5.03
CA THR A 498 10.43 -10.44 3.82
C THR A 498 11.55 -10.39 2.77
N LYS A 499 12.65 -9.66 3.04
CA LYS A 499 13.85 -9.56 2.20
C LYS A 499 13.57 -9.04 0.79
N VAL A 500 12.66 -8.07 0.66
CA VAL A 500 12.39 -7.39 -0.62
C VAL A 500 13.71 -6.85 -1.19
N PRO A 501 14.06 -7.12 -2.46
CA PRO A 501 15.26 -6.58 -3.08
C PRO A 501 15.29 -5.04 -3.07
N LYS A 502 16.47 -4.43 -2.85
CA LYS A 502 16.62 -2.95 -2.79
C LYS A 502 16.03 -2.20 -3.99
N LYS A 503 16.08 -2.80 -5.19
CA LYS A 503 15.51 -2.20 -6.42
C LYS A 503 13.99 -2.03 -6.40
N PHE A 504 13.29 -2.71 -5.48
CA PHE A 504 11.84 -2.64 -5.31
C PHE A 504 11.46 -1.95 -3.99
N ARG A 505 12.42 -1.31 -3.31
CA ARG A 505 12.17 -0.49 -2.12
C ARG A 505 12.31 0.98 -2.47
N PHE A 506 11.79 1.84 -1.61
CA PHE A 506 11.91 3.29 -1.76
C PHE A 506 13.40 3.71 -1.84
N PRO A 507 13.85 4.38 -2.92
CA PRO A 507 15.24 4.80 -3.07
C PRO A 507 15.64 5.83 -2.01
N HIS A 508 16.86 5.74 -1.49
CA HIS A 508 17.44 6.73 -0.57
C HIS A 508 16.60 7.08 0.68
N LEU A 509 15.71 6.20 1.14
CA LEU A 509 14.77 6.49 2.24
C LEU A 509 15.46 7.06 3.49
N LYS A 510 16.54 6.42 3.97
CA LYS A 510 17.31 6.92 5.13
C LYS A 510 17.86 8.33 4.93
N ARG A 511 18.37 8.66 3.74
CA ARG A 511 18.88 9.99 3.42
C ARG A 511 17.74 11.00 3.32
N LEU A 512 16.61 10.61 2.75
CA LEU A 512 15.40 11.44 2.73
C LEU A 512 14.93 11.77 4.15
N SER A 513 14.96 10.81 5.09
CA SER A 513 14.62 11.06 6.50
C SER A 513 15.47 12.15 7.13
N TRP A 514 16.78 12.21 6.84
CA TRP A 514 17.65 13.31 7.29
C TRP A 514 17.21 14.68 6.75
N PHE A 515 16.85 14.75 5.47
CA PHE A 515 16.33 15.99 4.89
C PHE A 515 14.98 16.40 5.48
N VAL A 516 14.10 15.43 5.74
CA VAL A 516 12.80 15.66 6.39
C VAL A 516 13.01 16.21 7.81
N ALA A 517 13.91 15.61 8.60
CA ALA A 517 14.24 16.08 9.95
C ALA A 517 14.80 17.51 9.93
N LYS A 518 15.76 17.78 9.03
CA LYS A 518 16.28 19.15 8.85
C LYS A 518 15.18 20.13 8.44
N GLY A 519 14.34 19.77 7.46
CA GLY A 519 13.25 20.62 7.01
C GLY A 519 12.23 20.91 8.12
N TRP A 520 11.98 19.95 9.02
CA TRP A 520 11.15 20.16 10.20
C TRP A 520 11.80 21.04 11.26
N LEU A 521 13.12 20.94 11.46
CA LEU A 521 13.86 21.86 12.32
C LEU A 521 13.70 23.30 11.82
N ASP A 522 13.93 23.52 10.52
CA ASP A 522 13.81 24.85 9.91
C ASP A 522 12.35 25.38 9.99
N ARG A 523 11.34 24.50 9.82
CA ARG A 523 9.92 24.87 9.92
C ARG A 523 9.46 25.17 11.35
N LEU A 524 10.09 24.55 12.35
CA LEU A 524 9.77 24.76 13.77
C LEU A 524 10.67 25.80 14.45
N GLU A 525 11.67 26.35 13.75
CA GLU A 525 12.54 27.44 14.27
C GLU A 525 11.76 28.57 14.97
N PRO A 526 10.60 29.05 14.45
CA PRO A 526 9.86 30.13 15.12
C PRO A 526 9.36 29.74 16.52
N VAL A 527 9.14 28.45 16.77
CA VAL A 527 8.70 27.92 18.07
C VAL A 527 9.80 28.02 19.12
N ASP A 528 11.07 27.99 18.71
CA ASP A 528 12.18 27.98 19.65
C ASP A 528 12.24 29.27 20.48
N SER A 529 11.86 30.39 19.87
CA SER A 529 11.80 31.71 20.52
C SER A 529 10.66 31.88 21.54
N ILE A 530 9.75 30.92 21.65
CA ILE A 530 8.56 31.03 22.51
C ILE A 530 8.89 30.55 23.93
N GLU A 531 8.76 31.45 24.90
CA GLU A 531 8.86 31.11 26.31
C GLU A 531 7.58 30.39 26.78
N LEU A 532 7.73 29.13 27.20
CA LEU A 532 6.62 28.36 27.76
C LEU A 532 6.39 28.73 29.24
N PRO A 533 5.12 28.75 29.72
CA PRO A 533 4.82 28.97 31.12
C PRO A 533 5.47 27.91 32.00
N SER A 534 6.12 28.30 33.10
CA SER A 534 6.70 27.33 34.04
C SER A 534 5.63 26.80 35.00
N GLU A 535 5.73 25.54 35.44
CA GLU A 535 4.83 24.97 36.47
C GLU A 535 4.84 25.76 37.80
N LYS A 536 5.87 26.61 38.03
CA LYS A 536 6.03 27.45 39.21
C LYS A 536 5.23 28.76 39.16
N ASP A 537 4.62 29.11 38.03
CA ASP A 537 3.89 30.37 37.85
C ASP A 537 2.40 30.29 38.23
N THR A 538 1.96 29.22 38.90
CA THR A 538 0.56 28.99 39.30
C THR A 538 0.01 29.94 40.38
N GLY A 539 0.74 31.01 40.74
CA GLY A 539 0.33 31.96 41.78
C GLY A 539 0.57 33.46 41.51
N GLY A 540 1.02 33.87 40.32
CA GLY A 540 1.37 35.27 40.02
C GLY A 540 0.68 35.83 38.78
N ALA A 541 0.22 37.08 38.85
CA ALA A 541 -0.61 37.77 37.85
C ALA A 541 0.07 38.14 36.50
N ASN A 542 1.05 37.36 36.05
CA ASN A 542 1.74 37.56 34.78
C ASN A 542 1.78 36.23 33.97
N GLN A 543 0.60 35.73 33.58
CA GLN A 543 0.54 34.66 32.59
C GLN A 543 1.02 35.22 31.25
N ILE A 544 2.11 34.69 30.71
CA ILE A 544 2.53 34.94 29.33
C ILE A 544 1.40 34.45 28.43
N ALA A 545 0.65 35.40 27.84
CA ALA A 545 -0.45 35.08 26.95
C ALA A 545 0.11 34.66 25.59
N ILE A 546 0.09 33.35 25.31
CA ILE A 546 0.52 32.81 24.03
C ILE A 546 -0.48 33.22 22.94
N ASN A 547 0.00 33.90 21.89
CA ASN A 547 -0.82 34.22 20.74
C ASN A 547 -0.84 33.05 19.75
N TYR A 548 -1.80 32.13 19.92
CA TYR A 548 -1.93 30.96 19.05
C TYR A 548 -2.20 31.29 17.57
N ASN A 549 -2.71 32.48 17.26
CA ASN A 549 -3.00 32.89 15.87
C ASN A 549 -1.74 32.93 15.01
N ASP A 550 -0.62 33.38 15.58
CA ASP A 550 0.65 33.54 14.85
C ASP A 550 1.35 32.19 14.63
N LEU A 551 0.84 31.12 15.25
CA LEU A 551 1.41 29.78 15.25
C LEU A 551 0.65 28.80 14.36
N ILE A 552 -0.46 29.22 13.75
CA ILE A 552 -1.32 28.36 12.91
C ILE A 552 -0.58 27.76 11.73
N ASP A 553 0.31 28.53 11.11
CA ASP A 553 1.10 28.08 9.95
C ASP A 553 2.44 27.44 10.35
N VAL A 554 2.78 27.50 11.64
CA VAL A 554 4.06 27.00 12.19
C VAL A 554 3.90 25.64 12.85
N VAL A 555 2.96 25.52 13.80
CA VAL A 555 2.79 24.31 14.62
C VAL A 555 1.79 23.38 13.93
N PRO A 556 2.22 22.26 13.33
CA PRO A 556 1.32 21.36 12.61
C PRO A 556 0.37 20.61 13.58
N PRO A 557 -0.62 19.85 13.08
CA PRO A 557 -1.45 19.00 13.94
C PRO A 557 -0.62 18.02 14.79
N ILE A 558 -1.10 17.71 15.99
CA ILE A 558 -0.40 16.81 16.93
C ILE A 558 -0.07 15.43 16.33
N LYS A 559 -0.91 14.93 15.41
CA LYS A 559 -0.65 13.68 14.68
C LYS A 559 0.63 13.76 13.84
N VAL A 560 0.86 14.90 13.20
CA VAL A 560 2.07 15.15 12.41
C VAL A 560 3.28 15.21 13.34
N LEU A 561 3.21 15.96 14.45
CA LEU A 561 4.31 16.03 15.44
C LEU A 561 4.74 14.65 15.92
N LYS A 562 3.78 13.80 16.35
CA LYS A 562 4.04 12.41 16.77
C LYS A 562 4.73 11.57 15.70
N ASN A 563 4.34 11.76 14.44
CA ASN A 563 4.98 11.05 13.33
C ASN A 563 6.40 11.57 13.05
N ILE A 564 6.68 12.86 13.26
CA ILE A 564 8.03 13.41 13.14
C ILE A 564 8.93 12.97 14.30
N GLU A 565 8.38 12.78 15.49
CA GLU A 565 9.12 12.14 16.60
C GLU A 565 9.59 10.72 16.23
N LEU A 566 8.81 9.96 15.46
CA LEU A 566 9.25 8.66 14.94
C LEU A 566 10.40 8.78 13.94
N VAL A 567 10.38 9.80 13.07
CA VAL A 567 11.50 10.09 12.16
C VAL A 567 12.75 10.44 12.98
N HIS A 568 12.61 11.33 13.96
CA HIS A 568 13.68 11.73 14.87
C HIS A 568 14.27 10.49 15.58
N GLN A 569 13.43 9.67 16.22
CA GLN A 569 13.88 8.46 16.93
C GLN A 569 14.66 7.52 16.00
N THR A 570 14.17 7.30 14.78
CA THR A 570 14.85 6.43 13.80
C THR A 570 16.25 6.95 13.45
N LEU A 571 16.42 8.27 13.37
CA LEU A 571 17.72 8.87 13.09
C LEU A 571 18.66 8.83 14.30
N CYS A 572 18.13 8.97 15.51
CA CYS A 572 18.90 8.75 16.74
C CYS A 572 19.39 7.30 16.84
N ASP A 573 18.52 6.31 16.58
CA ASP A 573 18.89 4.89 16.54
C ASP A 573 20.00 4.62 15.50
N ASP A 574 19.92 5.28 14.33
CA ASP A 574 20.95 5.20 13.29
C ASP A 574 22.28 5.84 13.76
N LEU A 575 22.26 6.93 14.53
CA LEU A 575 23.47 7.54 15.12
C LEU A 575 24.08 6.63 16.19
N GLU A 576 23.28 6.07 17.09
CA GLU A 576 23.73 5.11 18.10
C GLU A 576 24.39 3.90 17.43
N LEU A 577 23.77 3.35 16.38
CA LEU A 577 24.33 2.26 15.58
C LEU A 577 25.68 2.63 14.95
N ILE A 578 25.84 3.87 14.46
CA ILE A 578 27.11 4.36 13.89
C ILE A 578 28.21 4.46 14.95
N GLN A 579 27.84 4.82 16.18
CA GLN A 579 28.78 5.01 17.29
C GLN A 579 29.12 3.71 18.04
N ASP A 580 28.32 2.65 17.87
CA ASP A 580 28.55 1.36 18.51
C ASP A 580 29.84 0.67 17.98
N ALA A 581 30.86 0.67 18.83
CA ALA A 581 32.17 0.06 18.58
C ALA A 581 32.12 -1.48 18.57
N MET A 582 31.14 -2.09 19.22
CA MET A 582 31.01 -3.55 19.35
C MET A 582 30.48 -4.20 18.07
N VAL A 583 29.84 -3.44 17.17
CA VAL A 583 29.33 -3.97 15.88
C VAL A 583 30.45 -4.61 15.06
N ALA A 584 31.66 -4.03 15.06
CA ALA A 584 32.82 -4.61 14.39
C ALA A 584 33.30 -5.92 15.04
N GLU A 585 33.09 -6.07 16.34
CA GLU A 585 33.52 -7.24 17.13
C GLU A 585 32.53 -8.41 17.02
N THR A 586 31.22 -8.13 16.87
CA THR A 586 30.17 -9.17 16.78
C THR A 586 30.24 -10.03 15.52
N GLY A 587 30.89 -9.55 14.44
CA GLY A 587 30.98 -10.26 13.17
C GLY A 587 29.64 -10.46 12.44
N ASP A 588 28.57 -9.76 12.84
CA ASP A 588 27.29 -9.81 12.13
C ASP A 588 27.32 -8.91 10.89
N GLU A 589 27.47 -9.55 9.72
CA GLU A 589 27.49 -8.91 8.41
C GLU A 589 26.23 -8.06 8.14
N ARG A 590 25.07 -8.41 8.73
CA ARG A 590 23.84 -7.63 8.58
C ARG A 590 23.96 -6.28 9.28
N THR A 591 24.35 -6.29 10.54
CA THR A 591 24.49 -5.09 11.37
C THR A 591 25.59 -4.18 10.83
N LEU A 592 26.71 -4.74 10.35
CA LEU A 592 27.76 -3.98 9.65
C LEU A 592 27.25 -3.28 8.39
N LYS A 593 26.42 -3.95 7.59
CA LYS A 593 25.79 -3.35 6.40
C LYS A 593 24.81 -2.23 6.78
N GLN A 594 24.06 -2.41 7.87
CA GLN A 594 23.13 -1.39 8.38
C GLN A 594 23.90 -0.16 8.91
N GLN A 595 24.96 -0.37 9.68
CA GLN A 595 25.83 0.69 10.19
C GLN A 595 26.46 1.49 9.05
N LYS A 596 27.01 0.80 8.03
CA LYS A 596 27.55 1.46 6.83
C LYS A 596 26.48 2.27 6.09
N ALA A 597 25.29 1.69 5.89
CA ALA A 597 24.20 2.37 5.20
C ALA A 597 23.68 3.60 5.97
N ALA A 598 23.63 3.54 7.30
CA ALA A 598 23.28 4.67 8.16
C ALA A 598 24.31 5.80 7.99
N ARG A 599 25.62 5.47 8.03
CA ARG A 599 26.70 6.45 7.87
C ARG A 599 26.70 7.11 6.48
N GLU A 600 26.44 6.35 5.42
CA GLU A 600 26.33 6.86 4.05
C GLU A 600 25.05 7.69 3.82
N ALA A 601 24.01 7.50 4.64
CA ALA A 601 22.77 8.23 4.52
C ALA A 601 22.88 9.69 4.99
N ILE A 602 23.78 10.00 5.94
CA ILE A 602 23.98 11.34 6.50
C ILE A 602 24.42 12.31 5.39
N PRO A 603 23.62 13.35 5.06
CA PRO A 603 23.95 14.31 4.02
C PRO A 603 24.90 15.38 4.59
N THR A 604 26.17 15.05 4.74
CA THR A 604 27.18 15.86 5.45
C THR A 604 27.32 17.30 4.99
N HIS A 605 26.99 17.61 3.73
CA HIS A 605 26.96 18.97 3.21
C HIS A 605 25.84 19.85 3.81
N TYR A 606 24.76 19.24 4.32
CA TYR A 606 23.60 19.94 4.87
C TYR A 606 23.53 19.84 6.39
N VAL A 607 23.89 18.69 6.96
CA VAL A 607 23.83 18.46 8.42
C VAL A 607 25.19 18.54 9.10
N GLY A 608 26.29 18.57 8.34
CA GLY A 608 27.65 18.63 8.88
C GLY A 608 28.25 17.26 9.22
N ASN A 609 29.21 17.27 10.15
CA ASN A 609 29.83 16.04 10.67
C ASN A 609 28.89 15.34 11.67
N LEU A 610 29.31 14.19 12.20
CA LEU A 610 28.48 13.40 13.12
C LEU A 610 28.00 14.19 14.35
N ALA A 611 28.88 14.99 14.96
CA ALA A 611 28.54 15.82 16.12
C ALA A 611 27.52 16.93 15.78
N LYS A 612 27.61 17.52 14.58
CA LYS A 612 26.61 18.50 14.11
C LYS A 612 25.27 17.83 13.78
N ALA A 613 25.30 16.62 13.24
CA ALA A 613 24.08 15.85 12.98
C ALA A 613 23.35 15.50 14.29
N GLU A 614 24.09 15.11 15.33
CA GLU A 614 23.56 14.87 16.68
C GLU A 614 22.96 16.15 17.29
N ALA A 615 23.72 17.24 17.31
CA ALA A 615 23.22 18.53 17.81
C ALA A 615 21.99 19.06 17.05
N MET A 616 21.89 18.77 15.75
CA MET A 616 20.71 19.10 14.94
C MET A 616 19.47 18.31 15.40
N LEU A 617 19.63 17.01 15.69
CA LEU A 617 18.53 16.20 16.21
C LEU A 617 18.12 16.64 17.62
N ASP A 618 19.07 16.97 18.50
CA ASP A 618 18.77 17.53 19.83
C ASP A 618 17.93 18.82 19.72
N SER A 619 18.33 19.73 18.83
CA SER A 619 17.60 20.98 18.56
C SER A 619 16.18 20.70 18.04
N LEU A 620 16.04 19.70 17.15
CA LEU A 620 14.74 19.27 16.64
C LEU A 620 13.89 18.68 17.78
N GLN A 621 14.47 17.89 18.67
CA GLN A 621 13.75 17.32 19.81
C GLN A 621 13.18 18.40 20.73
N GLU A 622 13.97 19.45 21.01
CA GLU A 622 13.51 20.60 21.81
C GLU A 622 12.37 21.36 21.12
N CYS A 623 12.51 21.62 19.83
CA CYS A 623 11.45 22.24 19.02
C CYS A 623 10.17 21.39 19.02
N LEU A 624 10.28 20.07 18.87
CA LEU A 624 9.14 19.15 18.91
C LEU A 624 8.46 19.15 20.29
N LYS A 625 9.22 19.16 21.40
CA LYS A 625 8.65 19.25 22.76
C LYS A 625 7.83 20.53 22.92
N LYS A 626 8.37 21.67 22.51
CA LYS A 626 7.65 22.96 22.56
C LYS A 626 6.42 22.96 21.65
N ALA A 627 6.56 22.49 20.42
CA ALA A 627 5.44 22.41 19.47
C ALA A 627 4.31 21.50 19.97
N ASN A 628 4.64 20.36 20.60
CA ASN A 628 3.63 19.48 21.20
C ASN A 628 2.85 20.17 22.32
N PHE A 629 3.52 20.93 23.18
CA PHE A 629 2.85 21.72 24.22
C PHE A 629 1.87 22.75 23.63
N LEU A 630 2.21 23.34 22.48
CA LEU A 630 1.40 24.37 21.81
C LEU A 630 0.28 23.79 20.94
N ALA A 631 0.38 22.54 20.52
CA ALA A 631 -0.44 21.95 19.46
C ALA A 631 -1.95 22.04 19.72
N ASP A 632 -2.40 21.73 20.94
CA ASP A 632 -3.83 21.75 21.30
C ASP A 632 -4.40 23.18 21.24
N GLY A 633 -3.63 24.17 21.70
CA GLY A 633 -4.04 25.57 21.64
C GLY A 633 -4.11 26.12 20.21
N VAL A 634 -3.15 25.72 19.35
CA VAL A 634 -3.17 26.06 17.92
C VAL A 634 -4.34 25.39 17.20
N GLN A 635 -4.63 24.12 17.52
CA GLN A 635 -5.78 23.42 16.95
C GLN A 635 -7.10 24.07 17.34
N ALA A 636 -7.27 24.46 18.61
CA ALA A 636 -8.44 25.20 19.05
C ALA A 636 -8.60 26.55 18.32
N GLU A 637 -7.49 27.23 18.00
CA GLU A 637 -7.55 28.46 17.21
C GLU A 637 -7.95 28.21 15.75
N ARG A 638 -7.41 27.17 15.11
CA ARG A 638 -7.84 26.73 13.76
C ARG A 638 -9.35 26.51 13.70
N GLU A 639 -9.90 25.81 14.68
CA GLU A 639 -11.35 25.57 14.77
C GLU A 639 -12.14 26.86 15.00
N ARG A 640 -11.61 27.79 15.82
CA ARG A 640 -12.21 29.12 16.02
C ARG A 640 -12.27 29.92 14.73
N GLN A 641 -11.19 29.94 13.95
CA GLN A 641 -11.15 30.64 12.66
C GLN A 641 -12.13 30.02 11.66
N ARG A 642 -12.21 28.70 11.59
CA ARG A 642 -13.19 27.98 10.73
C ARG A 642 -14.62 28.35 11.09
N MET A 643 -14.98 28.28 12.38
CA MET A 643 -16.32 28.64 12.87
C MET A 643 -16.67 30.11 12.59
N LYS A 644 -15.69 31.02 12.60
CA LYS A 644 -15.89 32.42 12.18
C LYS A 644 -16.15 32.51 10.68
N ALA A 645 -15.36 31.83 9.85
CA ALA A 645 -15.53 31.81 8.40
C ALA A 645 -16.91 31.26 7.97
N GLU A 646 -17.36 30.17 8.58
CA GLU A 646 -18.69 29.57 8.33
C GLU A 646 -19.85 30.52 8.71
N LYS A 647 -19.72 31.25 9.82
CA LYS A 647 -20.71 32.25 10.25
C LYS A 647 -20.78 33.44 9.30
N VAL A 648 -19.64 33.92 8.79
CA VAL A 648 -19.58 35.01 7.81
C VAL A 648 -20.18 34.56 6.46
N GLY A 649 -19.86 33.34 6.01
CA GLY A 649 -20.43 32.75 4.79
C GLY A 649 -21.96 32.59 4.85
N ASN A 650 -22.48 32.09 5.98
CA ASN A 650 -23.93 31.96 6.19
C ASN A 650 -24.64 33.32 6.38
N GLY A 651 -23.96 34.31 6.95
CA GLY A 651 -24.47 35.69 7.05
C GLY A 651 -24.59 36.39 5.70
N GLY A 652 -23.62 36.18 4.81
CA GLY A 652 -23.66 36.67 3.42
C GLY A 652 -24.75 36.01 2.58
N ALA A 653 -24.93 34.68 2.71
CA ALA A 653 -25.99 33.95 2.02
C ALA A 653 -27.40 34.36 2.46
N LYS A 654 -27.60 34.68 3.76
CA LYS A 654 -28.88 35.21 4.27
C LYS A 654 -29.18 36.63 3.77
N LYS A 655 -28.17 37.50 3.62
CA LYS A 655 -28.35 38.84 3.04
C LYS A 655 -28.61 38.80 1.53
N GLY A 656 -27.96 37.90 0.78
CA GLY A 656 -28.22 37.69 -0.65
C GLY A 656 -29.63 37.13 -0.95
N ARG A 657 -30.16 36.28 -0.06
CA ARG A 657 -31.53 35.72 -0.21
C ARG A 657 -32.63 36.71 0.18
N ALA A 658 -32.32 37.70 1.02
CA ALA A 658 -33.24 38.82 1.32
C ALA A 658 -33.31 39.84 0.17
N HIS A 659 -32.23 40.03 -0.60
CA HIS A 659 -32.23 40.92 -1.76
C HIS A 659 -32.94 40.33 -3.00
N ARG A 660 -33.01 38.99 -3.14
CA ARG A 660 -33.73 38.32 -4.25
C ARG A 660 -35.23 38.10 -4.03
N ARG A 661 -35.78 38.50 -2.87
CA ARG A 661 -37.22 38.46 -2.57
C ARG A 661 -37.89 39.84 -2.57
N GLY A 662 -37.14 40.88 -2.93
CA GLY A 662 -37.63 42.26 -3.02
C GLY A 662 -37.19 42.92 -4.33
N SER A 663 -37.43 42.27 -5.46
CA SER A 663 -37.30 42.84 -6.81
C SER A 663 -38.40 42.30 -7.69
#